data_AF-A0A1H3IH59-F1
#
_entry.id   AF-A0A1H3IH59-F1
#
_cell.length_a   1.000
_cell.length_b   1.000
_cell.length_c   1.000
_cell.angle_alpha   90.00
_cell.angle_beta   90.00
_cell.angle_gamma   90.00
#
_symmetry.space_group_name_H-M   'P 1'
#
loop_
_entity.id
_entity.type
_entity.pdbx_description
1 polymer ?
#
loop_
_entity_poly.entity_id
_entity_poly.type
_entity_poly.pdbx_seq_one_letter_code
_entity_poly.pdbx_strand_id
1 'polypeptide(L)'
;MNIANDVFVSSAAELTAALDAATGGETIWLASGHYGDLGISPKHLTNSQGVYDSKVTIRSVDPDDPAELSGVNISGGQNIHFADLKFEFAPQEGDGTRTIMFNVRNWSPADRDAENISVENSLFTGLPVSEENGGDPSNPEDVYAHDGNVAGLSTGVAFSARGVQDVTFTGNEVTGFFRGVVFSESDNVVFTENYIHDLRSDGANFAAVTNVLIEGNEIRDMTPWRHEDAIGKGDHADLIQFWTAGTTTPSENIVIRNNLLHVSEGDASQSIFMRNEMVDSGGAGLEMFYRNILIEDNLIYNSQANATRVGEGIDITIRNNTYIHNTDHSGSSVNTPAIRVALDSQNVIIENNIVPRIANQEAMEGLGFLIRNNLVTQNTDPNGENYVGNLFIDALSGRYSSVVDLQLLPGNPAVGLGIGAEMSQFNETPEALTAIALTTSGAFSGDDFQFTFDAGLTADAQGFTDDRVSYHWDFGDGTEASGLNAGHRYEAPGEYVVTLTVTSVDGVTSVNQTMVEIDNPTLFTLGLSESGVSDASSYETAITGEGVSDAIVTLEDGSLAYHLTNDSTLTLERSASQLYSHDQFTFSLDLKRDMATDGGGYVMMWISSMRLRMDDEGFVTFDFWNADEEHFELVSQGAIQDTEWHNLAISYNSHEQEAVLYLDGEAFGSGHFEGFTDVQESWGMQLGYTFKDNFEGLIRNVSLSNVSIGETVEVTPLPEVPNPTVDPTIENQTYVQEGGYVQGGTELSDLMIGTVGDDVVKGLDGDDVFRMGAGDDLVNAGAGDDLMYGGDGNDILQGFAGTDTAYGGSGDDLIYANIAYGEAGNDNLRGGSSSDYLVGGDGNDFIQAGEADDVLIGGSGADVMKGGNGNDVLVADMDDLTINGGAGTDIALFFAAQGSFQFADKMVVGVEELDFTNALQNTVEVGSISNLRQSDTDELIIRGDVGDIVRSDLDLDYVGQDVRDGVTYDRYAASDDATFLLVDVDMTVDWTL
;
A
#
# COMPACT_ATOMS: atom_id res chain seq x y z
N MET A 1 36.48 -14.10 29.70
CA MET A 1 37.87 -13.71 29.41
C MET A 1 38.78 -14.92 29.47
N ASN A 2 39.22 -15.39 28.30
CA ASN A 2 40.23 -16.43 28.20
C ASN A 2 41.58 -15.71 28.07
N ILE A 3 42.17 -15.35 29.22
CA ILE A 3 43.26 -14.36 29.38
C ILE A 3 44.55 -14.69 28.57
N ALA A 4 44.63 -15.85 27.92
CA ALA A 4 45.82 -16.29 27.19
C ALA A 4 46.02 -15.57 25.84
N ASN A 5 44.96 -15.03 25.23
CA ASN A 5 44.97 -14.49 23.85
C ASN A 5 44.48 -13.03 23.73
N ASP A 6 44.25 -12.34 24.86
CA ASP A 6 43.79 -10.94 24.87
C ASP A 6 45.00 -9.98 24.86
N VAL A 7 44.99 -9.00 23.95
CA VAL A 7 46.00 -7.94 23.85
C VAL A 7 45.30 -6.58 23.99
N PHE A 8 45.73 -5.76 24.95
CA PHE A 8 45.15 -4.43 25.17
C PHE A 8 46.08 -3.35 24.61
N VAL A 9 45.52 -2.43 23.83
CA VAL A 9 46.25 -1.34 23.19
C VAL A 9 45.54 -0.01 23.41
N SER A 10 46.31 1.08 23.49
CA SER A 10 45.82 2.44 23.77
C SER A 10 46.33 3.49 22.77
N SER A 11 46.98 3.03 21.69
CA SER A 11 47.48 3.91 20.63
C SER A 11 47.61 3.17 19.30
N ALA A 12 47.63 3.92 18.20
CA ALA A 12 47.85 3.40 16.84
C ALA A 12 49.14 2.58 16.68
N ALA A 13 50.22 3.02 17.33
CA ALA A 13 51.51 2.32 17.30
C ALA A 13 51.43 0.95 18.01
N GLU A 14 50.72 0.88 19.13
CA GLU A 14 50.49 -0.38 19.86
C GLU A 14 49.57 -1.32 19.06
N LEU A 15 48.51 -0.80 18.44
CA LEU A 15 47.64 -1.56 17.55
C LEU A 15 48.42 -2.19 16.39
N THR A 16 49.25 -1.39 15.72
CA THR A 16 50.07 -1.86 14.59
C THR A 16 51.05 -2.95 15.04
N ALA A 17 51.70 -2.76 16.20
CA ALA A 17 52.62 -3.75 16.76
C ALA A 17 51.91 -5.05 17.19
N ALA A 18 50.69 -4.95 17.73
CA ALA A 18 49.88 -6.10 18.10
C ALA A 18 49.46 -6.91 16.86
N LEU A 19 49.00 -6.24 15.81
CA LEU A 19 48.65 -6.86 14.53
C LEU A 19 49.87 -7.51 13.85
N ASP A 20 51.05 -6.89 13.92
CA ASP A 20 52.26 -7.48 13.34
C ASP A 20 52.74 -8.72 14.11
N ALA A 21 52.45 -8.79 15.42
CA ALA A 21 52.86 -9.90 16.28
C ALA A 21 51.83 -11.05 16.35
N ALA A 22 50.58 -10.80 15.98
CA ALA A 22 49.50 -11.78 16.04
C ALA A 22 49.75 -12.95 15.09
N THR A 23 49.27 -14.13 15.50
CA THR A 23 49.41 -15.38 14.74
C THR A 23 48.08 -16.03 14.41
N GLY A 24 47.03 -15.77 15.19
CA GLY A 24 45.68 -16.25 14.99
C GLY A 24 44.95 -16.53 16.31
N GLY A 25 43.68 -16.13 16.40
CA GLY A 25 42.82 -16.38 17.57
C GLY A 25 42.98 -15.37 18.71
N GLU A 26 43.79 -14.32 18.52
CA GLU A 26 43.90 -13.21 19.44
C GLU A 26 42.72 -12.23 19.35
N THR A 27 42.39 -11.60 20.47
CA THR A 27 41.51 -10.42 20.50
C THR A 27 42.31 -9.21 20.94
N ILE A 28 42.38 -8.20 20.07
CA ILE A 28 43.04 -6.93 20.29
C ILE A 28 41.99 -5.92 20.74
N TRP A 29 42.04 -5.57 22.01
CA TRP A 29 41.15 -4.65 22.70
C TRP A 29 41.68 -3.22 22.64
N LEU A 30 40.92 -2.31 22.04
CA LEU A 30 41.27 -0.90 21.89
C LEU A 30 40.60 -0.11 23.02
N ALA A 31 41.39 0.62 23.80
CA ALA A 31 40.85 1.64 24.68
C ALA A 31 40.18 2.76 23.85
N SER A 32 39.15 3.40 24.41
CA SER A 32 38.47 4.53 23.77
C SER A 32 39.45 5.63 23.36
N GLY A 33 39.22 6.20 22.17
CA GLY A 33 40.08 7.23 21.59
C GLY A 33 40.36 7.01 20.10
N HIS A 34 41.10 7.96 19.52
CA HIS A 34 41.35 8.05 18.08
C HIS A 34 42.66 7.38 17.66
N TYR A 35 42.57 6.42 16.74
CA TYR A 35 43.69 5.61 16.24
C TYR A 35 44.17 6.02 14.84
N GLY A 36 43.45 6.91 14.13
CA GLY A 36 43.83 7.38 12.80
C GLY A 36 43.68 6.31 11.72
N ASP A 37 44.51 6.41 10.67
CA ASP A 37 44.48 5.44 9.57
C ASP A 37 45.17 4.12 9.94
N LEU A 38 44.56 3.00 9.56
CA LEU A 38 45.08 1.65 9.73
C LEU A 38 45.36 0.98 8.39
N GLY A 39 46.64 0.64 8.16
CA GLY A 39 47.07 -0.16 7.02
C GLY A 39 47.39 -1.61 7.43
N ILE A 40 46.72 -2.59 6.80
CA ILE A 40 46.99 -4.03 6.98
C ILE A 40 47.45 -4.60 5.65
N SER A 41 48.76 -4.76 5.49
CA SER A 41 49.36 -5.37 4.31
C SER A 41 50.85 -5.68 4.52
N PRO A 42 51.50 -6.40 3.60
CA PRO A 42 52.95 -6.61 3.64
C PRO A 42 53.81 -5.32 3.64
N LYS A 43 53.24 -4.15 3.31
CA LYS A 43 53.92 -2.84 3.43
C LYS A 43 53.94 -2.29 4.85
N HIS A 44 52.93 -2.62 5.64
CA HIS A 44 52.72 -2.06 6.98
C HIS A 44 53.10 -3.06 8.08
N LEU A 45 52.85 -4.35 7.84
CA LEU A 45 53.10 -5.45 8.76
C LEU A 45 54.20 -6.33 8.19
N THR A 46 55.32 -6.45 8.91
CA THR A 46 56.51 -7.17 8.44
C THR A 46 56.49 -8.66 8.73
N ASN A 47 55.91 -9.06 9.86
CA ASN A 47 55.90 -10.43 10.35
C ASN A 47 54.60 -11.13 9.97
N SER A 48 53.44 -10.60 10.38
CA SER A 48 52.15 -11.20 10.03
C SER A 48 51.74 -10.94 8.59
N GLN A 49 52.15 -9.80 8.04
CA GLN A 49 51.75 -9.33 6.70
C GLN A 49 50.23 -9.17 6.51
N GLY A 50 49.45 -9.26 7.61
CA GLY A 50 47.99 -9.28 7.58
C GLY A 50 47.36 -10.65 7.36
N VAL A 51 48.14 -11.74 7.45
CA VAL A 51 47.65 -13.11 7.25
C VAL A 51 47.82 -13.89 8.56
N TYR A 52 46.74 -14.45 9.07
CA TYR A 52 46.71 -15.15 10.36
C TYR A 52 46.20 -16.60 10.22
N ASP A 53 46.66 -17.51 11.08
CA ASP A 53 46.28 -18.93 11.09
C ASP A 53 44.79 -19.13 11.44
N SER A 54 44.20 -18.19 12.18
CA SER A 54 42.78 -18.14 12.53
C SER A 54 42.34 -16.70 12.85
N LYS A 55 41.03 -16.46 12.96
CA LYS A 55 40.44 -15.13 13.16
C LYS A 55 41.16 -14.30 14.25
N VAL A 56 41.67 -13.13 13.88
CA VAL A 56 42.14 -12.08 14.80
C VAL A 56 41.05 -11.02 14.90
N THR A 57 40.61 -10.73 16.12
CA THR A 57 39.53 -9.77 16.40
C THR A 57 40.10 -8.44 16.87
N ILE A 58 39.60 -7.33 16.33
CA ILE A 58 39.94 -5.95 16.67
C ILE A 58 38.66 -5.31 17.19
N ARG A 59 38.64 -4.90 18.46
CA ARG A 59 37.39 -4.48 19.12
C ARG A 59 37.62 -3.42 20.18
N SER A 60 36.62 -2.57 20.41
CA SER A 60 36.63 -1.61 21.53
C SER A 60 36.51 -2.31 22.89
N VAL A 61 37.17 -1.74 23.89
CA VAL A 61 36.97 -2.11 25.30
C VAL A 61 35.60 -1.67 25.79
N ASP A 62 35.15 -0.50 25.35
CA ASP A 62 33.90 0.14 25.74
C ASP A 62 33.03 0.37 24.49
N PRO A 63 31.94 -0.37 24.30
CA PRO A 63 31.02 -0.16 23.17
C PRO A 63 30.24 1.15 23.24
N ASP A 64 30.05 1.72 24.44
CA ASP A 64 29.33 2.99 24.63
C ASP A 64 30.24 4.21 24.34
N ASP A 65 31.56 4.01 24.32
CA ASP A 65 32.58 4.97 23.91
C ASP A 65 33.62 4.28 23.01
N PRO A 66 33.24 3.92 21.77
CA PRO A 66 34.04 3.05 20.91
C PRO A 66 35.34 3.72 20.45
N ALA A 67 36.37 2.90 20.22
CA ALA A 67 37.61 3.35 19.60
C ALA A 67 37.36 3.75 18.13
N GLU A 68 38.03 4.83 17.71
CA GLU A 68 37.77 5.49 16.44
C GLU A 68 38.93 5.31 15.45
N LEU A 69 38.60 4.94 14.20
CA LEU A 69 39.53 4.84 13.07
C LEU A 69 39.09 5.78 11.94
N SER A 70 40.04 6.51 11.36
CA SER A 70 39.77 7.49 10.29
C SER A 70 39.76 6.88 8.88
N GLY A 71 40.36 5.70 8.73
CA GLY A 71 40.42 4.96 7.48
C GLY A 71 41.08 3.61 7.65
N VAL A 72 40.63 2.61 6.90
CA VAL A 72 41.18 1.26 6.94
C VAL A 72 41.52 0.79 5.53
N ASN A 73 42.75 0.33 5.32
CA ASN A 73 43.18 -0.27 4.06
C ASN A 73 43.77 -1.66 4.27
N ILE A 74 43.04 -2.68 3.82
CA ILE A 74 43.47 -4.08 3.84
C ILE A 74 43.85 -4.48 2.41
N SER A 75 45.08 -4.98 2.23
CA SER A 75 45.57 -5.48 0.94
C SER A 75 46.17 -6.88 1.10
N GLY A 76 45.43 -7.91 0.67
CA GLY A 76 45.81 -9.33 0.77
C GLY A 76 45.74 -9.91 2.20
N GLY A 77 44.83 -9.40 3.04
CA GLY A 77 44.68 -9.83 4.43
C GLY A 77 43.75 -11.04 4.59
N GLN A 78 43.98 -11.86 5.61
CA GLN A 78 43.20 -13.08 5.87
C GLN A 78 42.83 -13.24 7.34
N ASN A 79 41.60 -13.70 7.60
CA ASN A 79 41.11 -14.04 8.94
C ASN A 79 41.09 -12.82 9.90
N ILE A 80 40.43 -11.74 9.49
CA ILE A 80 40.41 -10.46 10.23
C ILE A 80 38.97 -10.09 10.56
N HIS A 81 38.74 -9.67 11.80
CA HIS A 81 37.42 -9.28 12.28
C HIS A 81 37.49 -7.97 13.05
N PHE A 82 36.58 -7.05 12.72
CA PHE A 82 36.38 -5.77 13.39
C PHE A 82 35.01 -5.79 14.08
N ALA A 83 34.94 -5.36 15.35
CA ALA A 83 33.67 -5.32 16.09
C ALA A 83 33.59 -4.14 17.08
N ASP A 84 32.41 -3.53 17.22
CA ASP A 84 32.13 -2.43 18.16
C ASP A 84 33.06 -1.23 18.01
N LEU A 85 33.32 -0.81 16.77
CA LEU A 85 34.21 0.31 16.46
C LEU A 85 33.46 1.48 15.84
N LYS A 86 34.06 2.67 15.93
CA LYS A 86 33.62 3.84 15.17
C LYS A 86 34.58 4.11 14.01
N PHE A 87 34.02 4.34 12.85
CA PHE A 87 34.68 4.63 11.60
C PHE A 87 34.23 6.02 11.13
N GLU A 88 35.00 7.06 11.45
CA GLU A 88 34.64 8.45 11.13
C GLU A 88 35.43 8.96 9.92
N PHE A 89 34.73 9.31 8.85
CA PHE A 89 35.30 9.88 7.64
C PHE A 89 35.11 11.39 7.61
N ALA A 90 36.20 12.13 7.80
CA ALA A 90 36.24 13.59 7.73
C ALA A 90 36.93 14.05 6.42
N PRO A 91 36.18 14.53 5.41
CA PRO A 91 36.73 14.84 4.09
C PRO A 91 37.83 15.91 4.15
N GLN A 92 38.97 15.64 3.52
CA GLN A 92 40.08 16.59 3.36
C GLN A 92 40.09 17.20 1.95
N GLU A 93 40.88 18.26 1.75
CA GLU A 93 41.11 18.86 0.43
C GLU A 93 41.59 17.80 -0.58
N GLY A 94 40.76 17.50 -1.58
CA GLY A 94 41.03 16.51 -2.63
C GLY A 94 40.34 15.15 -2.47
N ASP A 95 39.65 14.89 -1.37
CA ASP A 95 38.81 13.69 -1.21
C ASP A 95 37.54 13.82 -2.05
N GLY A 96 37.36 12.96 -3.04
CA GLY A 96 36.20 12.96 -3.93
C GLY A 96 35.14 11.94 -3.52
N THR A 97 34.05 11.90 -4.28
CA THR A 97 32.95 10.92 -4.13
C THR A 97 33.39 9.44 -4.17
N ARG A 98 34.61 9.15 -4.68
CA ARG A 98 35.18 7.80 -4.78
C ARG A 98 36.22 7.47 -3.72
N THR A 99 36.50 8.38 -2.78
CA THR A 99 37.40 8.08 -1.66
C THR A 99 36.74 7.03 -0.77
N ILE A 100 37.44 5.93 -0.50
CA ILE A 100 36.90 4.80 0.26
C ILE A 100 37.48 4.84 1.67
N MET A 101 36.59 4.87 2.67
CA MET A 101 36.92 4.91 4.09
C MET A 101 37.48 3.56 4.56
N PHE A 102 36.73 2.48 4.35
CA PHE A 102 37.15 1.11 4.66
C PHE A 102 37.30 0.30 3.38
N ASN A 103 38.55 0.00 2.99
CA ASN A 103 38.86 -0.62 1.71
C ASN A 103 39.55 -1.98 1.90
N VAL A 104 38.93 -3.03 1.38
CA VAL A 104 39.46 -4.40 1.34
C VAL A 104 39.66 -4.82 -0.10
N ARG A 105 40.89 -5.23 -0.42
CA ARG A 105 41.24 -5.69 -1.77
C ARG A 105 42.35 -6.71 -1.76
N ASN A 106 42.49 -7.44 -2.87
CA ASN A 106 43.67 -8.25 -3.12
C ASN A 106 44.95 -7.39 -3.18
N TRP A 107 46.09 -7.97 -2.82
CA TRP A 107 47.38 -7.28 -2.89
C TRP A 107 47.72 -6.85 -4.33
N SER A 108 47.48 -7.74 -5.28
CA SER A 108 47.53 -7.52 -6.72
C SER A 108 46.20 -7.92 -7.36
N PRO A 109 45.74 -7.27 -8.44
CA PRO A 109 44.53 -7.70 -9.16
C PRO A 109 44.57 -9.13 -9.72
N ALA A 110 45.76 -9.74 -9.83
CA ALA A 110 45.92 -11.13 -10.26
C ALA A 110 45.89 -12.15 -9.10
N ASP A 111 45.99 -11.67 -7.87
CA ASP A 111 46.01 -12.51 -6.67
C ASP A 111 44.58 -12.71 -6.16
N ARG A 112 44.33 -13.84 -5.49
CA ARG A 112 43.09 -14.14 -4.76
C ARG A 112 43.47 -14.40 -3.30
N ASP A 113 43.87 -13.35 -2.61
CA ASP A 113 44.58 -13.44 -1.34
C ASP A 113 43.89 -12.73 -0.17
N ALA A 114 42.83 -11.96 -0.43
CA ALA A 114 41.96 -11.43 0.61
C ALA A 114 40.80 -12.41 0.92
N GLU A 115 40.72 -12.88 2.17
CA GLU A 115 39.78 -13.94 2.57
C GLU A 115 39.32 -13.79 4.04
N ASN A 116 38.08 -14.15 4.34
CA ASN A 116 37.52 -14.22 5.71
C ASN A 116 37.70 -12.89 6.48
N ILE A 117 37.07 -11.84 5.94
CA ILE A 117 37.08 -10.49 6.50
C ILE A 117 35.68 -10.16 7.01
N SER A 118 35.57 -9.71 8.25
CA SER A 118 34.27 -9.41 8.86
C SER A 118 34.26 -8.08 9.62
N VAL A 119 33.17 -7.33 9.49
CA VAL A 119 32.88 -6.11 10.26
C VAL A 119 31.50 -6.26 10.91
N GLU A 120 31.43 -6.06 12.21
CA GLU A 120 30.24 -6.31 13.03
C GLU A 120 29.95 -5.14 13.99
N ASN A 121 28.67 -4.82 14.21
CA ASN A 121 28.21 -3.91 15.26
C ASN A 121 28.99 -2.59 15.34
N SER A 122 29.34 -2.01 14.19
CA SER A 122 30.20 -0.83 14.11
C SER A 122 29.46 0.35 13.45
N LEU A 123 29.85 1.56 13.84
CA LEU A 123 29.28 2.81 13.34
C LEU A 123 30.19 3.40 12.27
N PHE A 124 29.65 3.63 11.07
CA PHE A 124 30.30 4.37 9.99
C PHE A 124 29.63 5.72 9.83
N THR A 125 30.39 6.80 10.04
CA THR A 125 29.88 8.17 9.92
C THR A 125 30.70 8.95 8.91
N GLY A 126 30.06 9.45 7.86
CA GLY A 126 30.64 10.43 6.94
C GLY A 126 30.23 11.83 7.34
N LEU A 127 31.17 12.77 7.27
CA LEU A 127 30.89 14.19 7.53
C LEU A 127 30.64 14.92 6.20
N PRO A 128 29.75 15.93 6.18
CA PRO A 128 29.56 16.77 5.00
C PRO A 128 30.84 17.53 4.67
N VAL A 129 31.03 17.82 3.39
CA VAL A 129 32.17 18.63 2.93
C VAL A 129 32.06 20.03 3.51
N SER A 130 33.08 20.46 4.25
CA SER A 130 33.14 21.81 4.84
C SER A 130 33.18 22.92 3.79
N GLU A 131 32.75 24.14 4.12
CA GLU A 131 32.86 25.32 3.25
C GLU A 131 34.29 25.60 2.77
N GLU A 132 35.32 25.22 3.55
CA GLU A 132 36.73 25.41 3.16
C GLU A 132 37.17 24.44 2.06
N ASN A 133 36.50 23.28 1.94
CA ASN A 133 36.87 22.16 1.06
C ASN A 133 35.88 21.95 -0.12
N GLY A 134 34.74 22.66 -0.14
CA GLY A 134 33.67 22.48 -1.12
C GLY A 134 33.52 23.63 -2.11
N GLY A 135 32.96 23.35 -3.28
CA GLY A 135 32.53 24.37 -4.24
C GLY A 135 31.24 25.09 -3.81
N ASP A 136 30.98 26.27 -4.36
CA ASP A 136 29.74 27.02 -4.12
C ASP A 136 28.56 26.30 -4.79
N PRO A 137 27.56 25.81 -4.05
CA PRO A 137 26.42 25.09 -4.60
C PRO A 137 25.58 25.93 -5.59
N SER A 138 25.70 27.26 -5.54
CA SER A 138 25.01 28.17 -6.46
C SER A 138 25.79 28.45 -7.77
N ASN A 139 27.01 27.93 -7.90
CA ASN A 139 27.87 28.14 -9.06
C ASN A 139 27.94 26.89 -9.95
N PRO A 140 27.32 26.90 -11.15
CA PRO A 140 27.34 25.75 -12.05
C PRO A 140 28.76 25.33 -12.46
N GLU A 141 29.73 26.24 -12.56
CA GLU A 141 31.09 25.84 -12.94
C GLU A 141 31.82 25.02 -11.86
N ASP A 142 31.50 25.22 -10.57
CA ASP A 142 32.04 24.42 -9.47
C ASP A 142 31.37 23.04 -9.42
N VAL A 143 30.09 22.98 -9.79
CA VAL A 143 29.29 21.76 -9.98
C VAL A 143 29.82 20.88 -11.13
N TYR A 144 30.26 21.48 -12.24
CA TYR A 144 30.70 20.74 -13.43
C TYR A 144 32.17 20.28 -13.40
N ALA A 145 33.00 20.77 -12.46
CA ALA A 145 34.46 20.70 -12.61
C ALA A 145 35.23 19.73 -11.69
N HIS A 146 34.76 19.27 -10.53
CA HIS A 146 35.62 18.46 -9.65
C HIS A 146 34.89 17.43 -8.79
N ASP A 147 34.88 16.17 -9.23
CA ASP A 147 34.66 14.92 -8.44
C ASP A 147 33.44 14.85 -7.49
N GLY A 148 32.49 15.79 -7.60
CA GLY A 148 31.24 15.85 -6.83
C GLY A 148 31.33 16.57 -5.47
N ASN A 149 32.40 17.31 -5.17
CA ASN A 149 32.62 17.94 -3.87
C ASN A 149 31.97 19.33 -3.75
N VAL A 150 30.82 19.39 -3.10
CA VAL A 150 30.05 20.62 -2.88
C VAL A 150 29.91 20.87 -1.39
N ALA A 151 30.09 22.12 -0.95
CA ALA A 151 29.96 22.47 0.46
C ALA A 151 28.57 22.08 0.99
N GLY A 152 28.54 21.44 2.16
CA GLY A 152 27.31 20.98 2.81
C GLY A 152 26.81 19.60 2.35
N LEU A 153 27.41 18.99 1.32
CA LEU A 153 27.03 17.65 0.86
C LEU A 153 27.99 16.57 1.35
N SER A 154 27.46 15.36 1.53
CA SER A 154 28.23 14.15 1.85
C SER A 154 29.11 13.70 0.66
N THR A 155 30.26 13.09 0.96
CA THR A 155 31.21 12.53 -0.02
C THR A 155 31.75 11.17 0.42
N GLY A 156 32.54 10.50 -0.41
CA GLY A 156 33.18 9.22 -0.12
C GLY A 156 32.26 7.99 -0.05
N VAL A 157 32.88 6.83 0.16
CA VAL A 157 32.25 5.50 0.25
C VAL A 157 32.61 4.89 1.60
N ALA A 158 31.61 4.42 2.37
CA ALA A 158 31.84 3.91 3.72
C ALA A 158 32.66 2.61 3.72
N PHE A 159 32.24 1.63 2.94
CA PHE A 159 32.91 0.32 2.88
C PHE A 159 33.04 -0.19 1.45
N SER A 160 34.17 -0.80 1.13
CA SER A 160 34.35 -1.51 -0.14
C SER A 160 35.15 -2.80 0.04
N ALA A 161 34.62 -3.88 -0.51
CA ALA A 161 35.31 -5.16 -0.68
C ALA A 161 35.38 -5.52 -2.16
N ARG A 162 36.62 -5.65 -2.67
CA ARG A 162 36.87 -6.01 -4.08
C ARG A 162 37.75 -7.24 -4.21
N GLY A 163 37.23 -8.28 -4.86
CA GLY A 163 37.99 -9.51 -5.10
C GLY A 163 38.11 -10.41 -3.86
N VAL A 164 37.23 -10.27 -2.88
CA VAL A 164 37.34 -10.91 -1.55
C VAL A 164 36.53 -12.20 -1.50
N GLN A 165 37.06 -13.22 -0.84
CA GLN A 165 36.33 -14.44 -0.51
C GLN A 165 35.89 -14.41 0.95
N ASP A 166 34.66 -14.83 1.25
CA ASP A 166 34.11 -14.85 2.61
C ASP A 166 34.16 -13.47 3.28
N VAL A 167 33.22 -12.60 2.90
CA VAL A 167 33.11 -11.25 3.49
C VAL A 167 31.78 -11.11 4.23
N THR A 168 31.85 -10.65 5.48
CA THR A 168 30.68 -10.41 6.32
C THR A 168 30.63 -8.95 6.76
N PHE A 169 29.51 -8.29 6.56
CA PHE A 169 29.23 -6.94 7.03
C PHE A 169 27.86 -6.95 7.69
N THR A 170 27.83 -6.98 9.02
CA THR A 170 26.59 -7.23 9.77
C THR A 170 26.39 -6.34 10.99
N GLY A 171 25.16 -5.97 11.31
CA GLY A 171 24.86 -5.19 12.53
C GLY A 171 25.41 -3.76 12.50
N ASN A 172 25.83 -3.24 11.34
CA ASN A 172 26.50 -1.93 11.27
C ASN A 172 25.52 -0.82 10.94
N GLU A 173 25.82 0.38 11.43
CA GLU A 173 25.15 1.62 11.05
C GLU A 173 26.01 2.40 10.05
N VAL A 174 25.43 2.89 8.96
CA VAL A 174 26.13 3.68 7.93
C VAL A 174 25.34 4.93 7.60
N THR A 175 25.95 6.10 7.84
CA THR A 175 25.28 7.40 7.62
C THR A 175 26.24 8.48 7.13
N GLY A 176 25.73 9.46 6.38
CA GLY A 176 26.46 10.67 6.01
C GLY A 176 27.53 10.51 4.92
N PHE A 177 27.43 9.47 4.09
CA PHE A 177 28.34 9.25 2.96
C PHE A 177 27.71 9.62 1.62
N PHE A 178 28.54 9.72 0.57
CA PHE A 178 28.01 9.70 -0.79
C PHE A 178 27.45 8.32 -1.14
N ARG A 179 28.15 7.23 -0.82
CA ARG A 179 27.64 5.86 -0.95
C ARG A 179 27.92 5.04 0.29
N GLY A 180 27.05 4.07 0.57
CA GLY A 180 27.20 3.16 1.71
C GLY A 180 28.27 2.10 1.46
N VAL A 181 27.86 0.93 0.97
CA VAL A 181 28.72 -0.25 0.86
C VAL A 181 28.87 -0.75 -0.58
N VAL A 182 30.05 -1.25 -0.94
CA VAL A 182 30.34 -1.73 -2.29
C VAL A 182 31.03 -3.09 -2.27
N PHE A 183 30.38 -4.10 -2.84
CA PHE A 183 30.94 -5.43 -3.06
C PHE A 183 31.16 -5.66 -4.55
N SER A 184 32.40 -5.98 -4.94
CA SER A 184 32.71 -6.26 -6.35
C SER A 184 33.65 -7.45 -6.51
N GLU A 185 33.45 -8.26 -7.55
CA GLU A 185 34.32 -9.40 -7.88
C GLU A 185 34.51 -10.37 -6.69
N SER A 186 33.52 -10.46 -5.78
CA SER A 186 33.64 -11.14 -4.47
C SER A 186 32.72 -12.36 -4.37
N ASP A 187 33.08 -13.32 -3.53
CA ASP A 187 32.36 -14.59 -3.36
C ASP A 187 32.04 -14.84 -1.87
N ASN A 188 30.87 -15.42 -1.61
CA ASN A 188 30.33 -15.64 -0.26
C ASN A 188 30.22 -14.32 0.53
N VAL A 189 29.29 -13.47 0.11
CA VAL A 189 29.01 -12.16 0.70
C VAL A 189 27.83 -12.26 1.64
N VAL A 190 28.02 -11.88 2.90
CA VAL A 190 26.97 -11.81 3.93
C VAL A 190 26.80 -10.36 4.34
N PHE A 191 25.66 -9.77 4.01
CA PHE A 191 25.30 -8.38 4.30
C PHE A 191 23.97 -8.35 5.07
N THR A 192 24.05 -8.37 6.40
CA THR A 192 22.87 -8.67 7.23
C THR A 192 22.68 -7.74 8.42
N GLU A 193 21.44 -7.41 8.79
CA GLU A 193 21.13 -6.64 10.00
C GLU A 193 21.80 -5.25 10.03
N ASN A 194 22.05 -4.63 8.88
CA ASN A 194 22.64 -3.28 8.82
C ASN A 194 21.56 -2.20 8.75
N TYR A 195 21.88 -1.04 9.31
CA TYR A 195 21.05 0.15 9.28
C TYR A 195 21.76 1.23 8.45
N ILE A 196 21.20 1.61 7.30
CA ILE A 196 21.83 2.54 6.35
C ILE A 196 20.88 3.70 6.06
N HIS A 197 21.31 4.93 6.32
CA HIS A 197 20.45 6.10 6.17
C HIS A 197 21.20 7.39 5.85
N ASP A 198 20.48 8.44 5.46
CA ASP A 198 21.02 9.78 5.17
C ASP A 198 22.19 9.78 4.17
N LEU A 199 22.06 8.98 3.11
CA LEU A 199 23.07 8.91 2.06
C LEU A 199 22.67 9.78 0.86
N ARG A 200 23.68 10.33 0.21
CA ARG A 200 23.48 11.16 -0.99
C ARG A 200 23.26 10.33 -2.27
N SER A 201 23.67 9.06 -2.29
CA SER A 201 23.54 8.15 -3.44
C SER A 201 23.30 6.73 -2.92
N ASP A 202 23.72 5.71 -3.68
CA ASP A 202 23.36 4.31 -3.45
C ASP A 202 23.71 3.78 -2.04
N GLY A 203 22.81 2.99 -1.47
CA GLY A 203 22.97 2.33 -0.18
C GLY A 203 23.96 1.17 -0.24
N ALA A 204 23.65 0.13 -1.00
CA ALA A 204 24.50 -1.04 -1.18
C ALA A 204 24.66 -1.41 -2.66
N ASN A 205 25.91 -1.43 -3.16
CA ASN A 205 26.23 -1.77 -4.55
C ASN A 205 26.92 -3.13 -4.66
N PHE A 206 26.50 -3.91 -5.66
CA PHE A 206 27.01 -5.23 -5.95
C PHE A 206 27.36 -5.39 -7.44
N ALA A 207 28.51 -5.97 -7.76
CA ALA A 207 28.92 -6.20 -9.14
C ALA A 207 29.83 -7.43 -9.29
N ALA A 208 29.47 -8.37 -10.18
CA ALA A 208 30.22 -9.62 -10.38
C ALA A 208 30.47 -10.38 -9.06
N VAL A 209 29.40 -10.61 -8.31
CA VAL A 209 29.43 -11.28 -7.00
C VAL A 209 28.73 -12.63 -7.04
N THR A 210 29.17 -13.58 -6.21
CA THR A 210 28.56 -14.91 -6.12
C THR A 210 28.26 -15.30 -4.68
N ASN A 211 27.18 -16.06 -4.48
CA ASN A 211 26.73 -16.53 -3.14
C ASN A 211 26.51 -15.36 -2.18
N VAL A 212 25.47 -14.59 -2.43
CA VAL A 212 25.16 -13.34 -1.72
C VAL A 212 23.93 -13.53 -0.86
N LEU A 213 24.03 -13.21 0.43
CA LEU A 213 22.91 -13.08 1.35
C LEU A 213 22.78 -11.62 1.80
N ILE A 214 21.63 -11.03 1.51
CA ILE A 214 21.21 -9.69 1.94
C ILE A 214 19.97 -9.87 2.80
N GLU A 215 20.09 -9.75 4.13
CA GLU A 215 19.01 -10.11 5.05
C GLU A 215 18.85 -9.15 6.24
N GLY A 216 17.62 -8.78 6.58
CA GLY A 216 17.36 -8.05 7.83
C GLY A 216 17.87 -6.61 7.85
N ASN A 217 18.19 -6.01 6.70
CA ASN A 217 18.71 -4.65 6.64
C ASN A 217 17.57 -3.62 6.59
N GLU A 218 17.79 -2.46 7.19
CA GLU A 218 16.95 -1.28 7.03
C GLU A 218 17.73 -0.22 6.25
N ILE A 219 17.21 0.21 5.09
CA ILE A 219 17.85 1.21 4.22
C ILE A 219 16.84 2.32 3.89
N ARG A 220 17.15 3.56 4.27
CA ARG A 220 16.20 4.68 4.20
C ARG A 220 16.79 6.07 4.01
N ASP A 221 15.94 7.08 3.80
CA ASP A 221 16.32 8.51 3.81
C ASP A 221 17.46 8.87 2.84
N MET A 222 17.34 8.42 1.58
CA MET A 222 18.29 8.84 0.54
C MET A 222 18.01 10.30 0.14
N THR A 223 19.04 11.15 0.15
CA THR A 223 18.97 12.59 -0.11
C THR A 223 19.88 12.99 -1.28
N PRO A 224 19.58 12.56 -2.51
CA PRO A 224 20.37 12.92 -3.68
C PRO A 224 20.30 14.43 -3.95
N TRP A 225 21.40 14.98 -4.44
CA TRP A 225 21.45 16.41 -4.69
C TRP A 225 20.72 16.77 -5.99
N ARG A 226 19.66 17.59 -5.87
CA ARG A 226 18.83 18.07 -6.99
C ARG A 226 19.03 19.57 -7.21
N HIS A 227 19.87 19.95 -8.16
CA HIS A 227 19.94 21.34 -8.63
C HIS A 227 19.20 21.48 -9.96
N GLU A 228 18.43 22.55 -10.12
CA GLU A 228 17.46 22.79 -11.21
C GLU A 228 18.12 22.74 -12.61
N ASP A 229 19.39 23.15 -12.70
CA ASP A 229 20.23 23.08 -13.92
C ASP A 229 21.05 21.77 -14.06
N ALA A 230 21.00 20.87 -13.06
CA ALA A 230 21.77 19.63 -12.99
C ALA A 230 20.95 18.37 -13.31
N ILE A 231 19.71 18.53 -13.78
CA ILE A 231 18.87 17.45 -14.29
C ILE A 231 19.60 16.76 -15.44
N GLY A 232 20.35 15.71 -15.12
CA GLY A 232 21.02 14.87 -16.10
C GLY A 232 22.33 14.22 -15.70
N LYS A 233 23.00 14.58 -14.59
CA LYS A 233 24.27 13.91 -14.19
C LYS A 233 24.56 13.93 -12.69
N GLY A 234 24.48 12.78 -12.02
CA GLY A 234 25.45 12.44 -10.97
C GLY A 234 24.98 11.54 -9.85
N ASP A 235 23.86 11.87 -9.22
CA ASP A 235 23.42 11.22 -7.98
C ASP A 235 22.20 10.34 -8.31
N HIS A 236 22.41 9.03 -8.23
CA HIS A 236 21.35 8.03 -8.27
C HIS A 236 21.15 7.52 -6.86
N ALA A 237 19.90 7.33 -6.46
CA ALA A 237 19.54 6.82 -5.14
C ALA A 237 18.86 5.45 -5.32
N ASP A 238 19.69 4.40 -5.29
CA ASP A 238 19.25 3.01 -5.23
C ASP A 238 19.55 2.43 -3.84
N LEU A 239 18.54 1.86 -3.16
CA LEU A 239 18.75 1.29 -1.82
C LEU A 239 19.65 0.04 -1.90
N ILE A 240 19.29 -0.89 -2.78
CA ILE A 240 20.09 -2.07 -3.14
C ILE A 240 20.29 -2.08 -4.65
N GLN A 241 21.53 -1.98 -5.09
CA GLN A 241 21.90 -1.93 -6.50
C GLN A 241 22.79 -3.10 -6.90
N PHE A 242 22.42 -3.82 -7.95
CA PHE A 242 23.29 -4.69 -8.71
C PHE A 242 23.55 -4.04 -10.07
N TRP A 243 24.73 -3.45 -10.25
CA TRP A 243 25.08 -2.77 -11.49
C TRP A 243 26.42 -3.24 -12.04
N THR A 244 26.39 -3.87 -13.22
CA THR A 244 27.62 -4.38 -13.86
C THR A 244 28.22 -3.35 -14.83
N ALA A 245 28.82 -2.28 -14.29
CA ALA A 245 29.65 -1.39 -15.10
C ALA A 245 31.05 -1.98 -15.31
N GLY A 246 31.35 -2.43 -16.52
CA GLY A 246 32.69 -2.88 -16.90
C GLY A 246 33.15 -4.20 -16.26
N THR A 247 32.24 -5.02 -15.74
CA THR A 247 32.55 -6.39 -15.31
C THR A 247 32.51 -7.37 -16.48
N THR A 248 33.11 -8.55 -16.32
CA THR A 248 33.15 -9.62 -17.35
C THR A 248 32.53 -10.94 -16.88
N THR A 249 31.90 -10.92 -15.71
CA THR A 249 31.22 -12.07 -15.10
C THR A 249 29.88 -11.62 -14.52
N PRO A 250 28.84 -12.46 -14.60
CA PRO A 250 27.53 -12.16 -14.01
C PRO A 250 27.59 -12.23 -12.48
N SER A 251 26.56 -11.69 -11.84
CA SER A 251 26.29 -11.99 -10.43
C SER A 251 25.30 -13.16 -10.32
N GLU A 252 25.56 -14.10 -9.42
CA GLU A 252 24.82 -15.38 -9.33
C GLU A 252 24.60 -15.82 -7.88
N ASN A 253 23.54 -16.58 -7.62
CA ASN A 253 23.15 -17.11 -6.30
C ASN A 253 22.95 -15.97 -5.28
N ILE A 254 21.86 -15.23 -5.45
CA ILE A 254 21.56 -14.02 -4.68
C ILE A 254 20.25 -14.24 -3.92
N VAL A 255 20.29 -14.01 -2.61
CA VAL A 255 19.12 -13.99 -1.73
C VAL A 255 19.00 -12.61 -1.12
N ILE A 256 17.84 -11.97 -1.29
CA ILE A 256 17.48 -10.68 -0.70
C ILE A 256 16.20 -10.89 0.09
N ARG A 257 16.26 -10.85 1.42
CA ARG A 257 15.08 -11.13 2.25
C ARG A 257 14.96 -10.36 3.55
N ASN A 258 13.74 -10.23 4.08
CA ASN A 258 13.50 -9.61 5.38
C ASN A 258 14.09 -8.19 5.50
N ASN A 259 14.21 -7.43 4.40
CA ASN A 259 14.73 -6.05 4.44
C ASN A 259 13.60 -5.04 4.49
N LEU A 260 13.78 -3.98 5.28
CA LEU A 260 12.92 -2.79 5.29
C LEU A 260 13.56 -1.72 4.39
N LEU A 261 12.87 -1.39 3.30
CA LEU A 261 13.37 -0.48 2.28
C LEU A 261 12.36 0.65 2.08
N HIS A 262 12.61 1.83 2.65
CA HIS A 262 11.64 2.90 2.59
C HIS A 262 12.27 4.28 2.40
N VAL A 263 11.52 5.19 1.79
CA VAL A 263 12.02 6.54 1.51
C VAL A 263 11.84 7.48 2.69
N SER A 264 10.83 7.29 3.54
CA SER A 264 10.50 8.17 4.67
C SER A 264 10.50 9.64 4.24
N GLU A 265 11.43 10.49 4.68
CA GLU A 265 11.54 11.91 4.27
C GLU A 265 12.44 12.10 3.03
N GLY A 266 13.15 11.05 2.63
CA GLY A 266 14.03 11.02 1.48
C GLY A 266 13.30 11.03 0.13
N ASP A 267 14.09 11.13 -0.93
CA ASP A 267 13.57 11.15 -2.29
C ASP A 267 13.10 9.76 -2.77
N ALA A 268 12.18 9.76 -3.73
CA ALA A 268 11.79 8.58 -4.49
C ALA A 268 13.05 7.85 -5.03
N SER A 269 13.29 6.65 -4.50
CA SER A 269 14.53 5.88 -4.70
C SER A 269 14.20 4.50 -5.22
N GLN A 270 15.02 3.94 -6.11
CA GLN A 270 14.78 2.57 -6.57
C GLN A 270 15.16 1.61 -5.43
N SER A 271 14.29 0.68 -5.04
CA SER A 271 14.53 -0.12 -3.83
C SER A 271 15.50 -1.26 -4.11
N ILE A 272 15.15 -2.16 -5.03
CA ILE A 272 16.01 -3.25 -5.50
C ILE A 272 16.19 -3.09 -7.01
N PHE A 273 17.38 -2.67 -7.43
CA PHE A 273 17.67 -2.38 -8.84
C PHE A 273 18.81 -3.24 -9.36
N MET A 274 18.49 -4.16 -10.28
CA MET A 274 19.46 -5.07 -10.89
C MET A 274 19.50 -4.86 -12.40
N ARG A 275 20.62 -4.35 -12.92
CA ARG A 275 20.82 -4.07 -14.35
C ARG A 275 22.23 -4.41 -14.81
N ASN A 276 22.32 -4.97 -16.01
CA ASN A 276 23.59 -5.36 -16.59
C ASN A 276 23.94 -4.49 -17.81
N GLU A 277 24.86 -3.53 -17.64
CA GLU A 277 25.22 -2.57 -18.69
C GLU A 277 25.71 -3.24 -20.00
N MET A 278 26.39 -4.38 -19.89
CA MET A 278 26.88 -5.12 -21.06
C MET A 278 25.74 -5.81 -21.82
N VAL A 279 24.73 -6.32 -21.12
CA VAL A 279 23.52 -6.88 -21.75
C VAL A 279 22.66 -5.73 -22.31
N ASP A 280 22.45 -4.69 -21.52
CA ASP A 280 21.66 -3.51 -21.88
C ASP A 280 22.13 -2.81 -23.17
N SER A 281 23.45 -2.78 -23.38
CA SER A 281 24.09 -2.20 -24.56
C SER A 281 24.23 -3.18 -25.74
N GLY A 282 23.75 -4.41 -25.60
CA GLY A 282 23.89 -5.49 -26.59
C GLY A 282 25.33 -6.01 -26.76
N GLY A 283 26.20 -5.72 -25.81
CA GLY A 283 27.60 -6.16 -25.78
C GLY A 283 27.80 -7.58 -25.23
N ALA A 284 26.80 -8.15 -24.54
CA ALA A 284 26.78 -9.50 -24.01
C ALA A 284 25.38 -10.14 -24.11
N GLY A 285 25.28 -11.45 -23.94
CA GLY A 285 24.03 -12.23 -23.95
C GLY A 285 23.84 -13.08 -22.69
N LEU A 286 23.28 -14.29 -22.87
CA LEU A 286 22.94 -15.25 -21.80
C LEU A 286 24.08 -15.56 -20.82
N GLU A 287 25.34 -15.38 -21.23
CA GLU A 287 26.52 -15.58 -20.39
C GLU A 287 26.69 -14.50 -19.30
N MET A 288 26.00 -13.37 -19.42
CA MET A 288 26.02 -12.25 -18.46
C MET A 288 24.68 -12.06 -17.73
N PHE A 289 23.69 -12.92 -17.98
CA PHE A 289 22.41 -12.88 -17.27
C PHE A 289 22.60 -13.19 -15.78
N TYR A 290 21.80 -12.55 -14.93
CA TYR A 290 21.70 -12.91 -13.52
C TYR A 290 21.21 -14.37 -13.35
N ARG A 291 21.60 -15.04 -12.27
CA ARG A 291 21.19 -16.45 -12.03
C ARG A 291 20.83 -16.72 -10.58
N ASN A 292 19.81 -17.56 -10.37
CA ASN A 292 19.39 -18.05 -9.06
C ASN A 292 19.14 -16.88 -8.09
N ILE A 293 18.12 -16.09 -8.41
CA ILE A 293 17.74 -14.89 -7.67
C ILE A 293 16.49 -15.20 -6.84
N LEU A 294 16.57 -14.99 -5.54
CA LEU A 294 15.44 -15.07 -4.62
C LEU A 294 15.28 -13.71 -3.92
N ILE A 295 14.12 -13.09 -4.10
CA ILE A 295 13.72 -11.85 -3.42
C ILE A 295 12.46 -12.18 -2.63
N GLU A 296 12.55 -12.24 -1.31
CA GLU A 296 11.42 -12.66 -0.47
C GLU A 296 11.26 -11.87 0.82
N ASP A 297 10.04 -11.74 1.33
CA ASP A 297 9.78 -11.21 2.68
C ASP A 297 10.32 -9.78 2.92
N ASN A 298 10.51 -8.97 1.88
CA ASN A 298 10.92 -7.57 2.02
C ASN A 298 9.69 -6.65 2.14
N LEU A 299 9.77 -5.66 3.03
CA LEU A 299 8.79 -4.58 3.16
C LEU A 299 9.34 -3.32 2.49
N ILE A 300 8.65 -2.84 1.46
CA ILE A 300 9.07 -1.75 0.59
C ILE A 300 8.03 -0.63 0.63
N TYR A 301 8.35 0.50 1.26
CA TYR A 301 7.47 1.67 1.33
C TYR A 301 8.07 2.85 0.57
N ASN A 302 7.62 3.07 -0.67
CA ASN A 302 8.36 3.88 -1.65
C ASN A 302 7.43 4.54 -2.69
N SER A 303 7.99 5.48 -3.48
CA SER A 303 7.27 6.32 -4.45
C SER A 303 7.89 6.26 -5.85
N GLN A 304 8.61 5.17 -6.16
CA GLN A 304 9.40 5.03 -7.39
C GLN A 304 8.96 3.81 -8.22
N ALA A 305 8.83 3.98 -9.54
CA ALA A 305 8.29 2.98 -10.45
C ALA A 305 9.09 1.66 -10.57
N ASN A 306 10.36 1.66 -10.15
CA ASN A 306 11.30 0.55 -10.11
C ASN A 306 11.57 0.13 -8.65
N ALA A 307 10.52 -0.03 -7.85
CA ALA A 307 10.64 -0.57 -6.49
C ALA A 307 11.40 -1.90 -6.46
N THR A 308 11.01 -2.87 -7.30
CA THR A 308 11.88 -4.01 -7.63
C THR A 308 12.01 -4.13 -9.13
N ARG A 309 13.24 -4.02 -9.62
CA ARG A 309 13.56 -4.17 -11.03
C ARG A 309 14.72 -5.14 -11.22
N VAL A 310 14.41 -6.25 -11.89
CA VAL A 310 15.38 -7.27 -12.26
C VAL A 310 15.57 -7.25 -13.77
N GLY A 311 16.82 -7.03 -14.20
CA GLY A 311 17.25 -7.17 -15.58
C GLY A 311 17.20 -8.63 -16.04
N GLU A 312 17.81 -8.92 -17.18
CA GLU A 312 17.77 -10.23 -17.80
C GLU A 312 18.41 -11.31 -16.91
N GLY A 313 17.64 -12.34 -16.55
CA GLY A 313 18.09 -13.39 -15.64
C GLY A 313 17.47 -14.76 -15.89
N ILE A 314 17.99 -15.77 -15.19
CA ILE A 314 17.56 -17.17 -15.24
C ILE A 314 17.34 -17.66 -13.82
N ASP A 315 16.20 -18.30 -13.57
CA ASP A 315 15.77 -18.78 -12.25
C ASP A 315 15.60 -17.60 -11.27
N ILE A 316 14.53 -16.83 -11.46
CA ILE A 316 14.16 -15.66 -10.65
C ILE A 316 12.88 -16.00 -9.86
N THR A 317 12.89 -15.76 -8.56
CA THR A 317 11.72 -15.87 -7.69
C THR A 317 11.56 -14.59 -6.87
N ILE A 318 10.38 -13.98 -6.96
CA ILE A 318 9.98 -12.80 -6.19
C ILE A 318 8.71 -13.18 -5.44
N ARG A 319 8.78 -13.34 -4.11
CA ARG A 319 7.63 -13.83 -3.35
C ARG A 319 7.46 -13.22 -1.98
N ASN A 320 6.25 -13.20 -1.43
CA ASN A 320 5.99 -12.72 -0.07
C ASN A 320 6.56 -11.32 0.21
N ASN A 321 6.70 -10.44 -0.78
CA ASN A 321 7.12 -9.06 -0.52
C ASN A 321 5.89 -8.18 -0.37
N THR A 322 5.98 -7.16 0.49
CA THR A 322 4.94 -6.14 0.62
C THR A 322 5.47 -4.82 0.07
N TYR A 323 4.78 -4.26 -0.91
CA TYR A 323 5.06 -2.95 -1.49
C TYR A 323 3.91 -2.02 -1.15
N ILE A 324 4.22 -0.87 -0.58
CA ILE A 324 3.23 0.15 -0.21
C ILE A 324 3.63 1.45 -0.92
N HIS A 325 2.66 2.07 -1.59
CA HIS A 325 2.88 3.32 -2.31
C HIS A 325 2.90 4.48 -1.33
N ASN A 326 4.08 5.01 -1.05
CA ASN A 326 4.23 6.27 -0.33
C ASN A 326 3.92 7.42 -1.30
N THR A 327 2.94 8.26 -1.01
CA THR A 327 2.57 9.43 -1.82
C THR A 327 3.20 10.74 -1.33
N ASP A 328 3.81 10.70 -0.14
CA ASP A 328 4.03 11.90 0.66
C ASP A 328 5.48 12.34 0.49
N HIS A 329 5.74 13.03 -0.63
CA HIS A 329 7.04 13.61 -0.89
C HIS A 329 6.97 14.99 -1.55
N SER A 330 7.94 15.84 -1.25
CA SER A 330 8.05 17.20 -1.81
C SER A 330 8.67 17.26 -3.23
N GLY A 331 8.98 16.10 -3.83
CA GLY A 331 9.64 15.97 -5.15
C GLY A 331 8.70 15.87 -6.36
N SER A 332 9.23 16.06 -7.57
CA SER A 332 8.46 16.20 -8.82
C SER A 332 8.01 14.90 -9.52
N SER A 333 8.15 13.72 -8.91
CA SER A 333 7.72 12.46 -9.56
C SER A 333 7.31 11.34 -8.58
N VAL A 334 6.10 11.42 -8.05
CA VAL A 334 5.44 10.28 -7.36
C VAL A 334 5.10 9.25 -8.43
N ASN A 335 5.62 8.03 -8.33
CA ASN A 335 5.27 6.95 -9.25
C ASN A 335 4.90 5.69 -8.48
N THR A 336 3.83 5.03 -8.95
CA THR A 336 3.38 3.73 -8.43
C THR A 336 4.51 2.69 -8.43
N PRO A 337 4.94 2.21 -7.23
CA PRO A 337 5.85 1.10 -7.05
C PRO A 337 5.44 -0.11 -7.89
N ALA A 338 6.42 -0.80 -8.45
CA ALA A 338 6.13 -1.98 -9.25
C ALA A 338 7.23 -3.02 -9.18
N ILE A 339 6.81 -4.27 -9.38
CA ILE A 339 7.70 -5.37 -9.77
C ILE A 339 7.91 -5.30 -11.28
N ARG A 340 9.17 -5.30 -11.71
CA ARG A 340 9.58 -5.26 -13.12
C ARG A 340 10.64 -6.32 -13.38
N VAL A 341 10.34 -7.26 -14.27
CA VAL A 341 11.31 -8.26 -14.73
C VAL A 341 11.49 -8.13 -16.23
N ALA A 342 12.74 -8.22 -16.71
CA ALA A 342 13.03 -8.17 -18.14
C ALA A 342 12.38 -9.36 -18.87
N LEU A 343 11.72 -9.09 -20.00
CA LEU A 343 10.96 -10.11 -20.77
C LEU A 343 11.83 -11.21 -21.38
N ASP A 344 13.13 -10.97 -21.55
CA ASP A 344 14.08 -11.99 -22.05
C ASP A 344 14.53 -12.99 -20.96
N SER A 345 14.01 -12.87 -19.73
CA SER A 345 14.32 -13.75 -18.60
C SER A 345 13.71 -15.15 -18.74
N GLN A 346 14.25 -16.13 -18.00
CA GLN A 346 13.80 -17.53 -18.04
C GLN A 346 13.51 -18.04 -16.63
N ASN A 347 12.48 -18.88 -16.48
CA ASN A 347 12.06 -19.48 -15.21
C ASN A 347 11.83 -18.41 -14.14
N VAL A 348 10.81 -17.57 -14.35
CA VAL A 348 10.44 -16.48 -13.45
C VAL A 348 9.16 -16.84 -12.70
N ILE A 349 9.19 -16.67 -11.37
CA ILE A 349 8.07 -16.85 -10.46
C ILE A 349 7.84 -15.53 -9.70
N ILE A 350 6.60 -15.03 -9.71
CA ILE A 350 6.15 -13.87 -8.93
C ILE A 350 4.88 -14.27 -8.17
N GLU A 351 4.97 -14.50 -6.86
CA GLU A 351 3.83 -15.04 -6.09
C GLU A 351 3.68 -14.47 -4.69
N ASN A 352 2.46 -14.44 -4.14
CA ASN A 352 2.21 -14.09 -2.74
C ASN A 352 2.71 -12.69 -2.35
N ASN A 353 2.84 -11.74 -3.28
CA ASN A 353 3.24 -10.38 -2.96
C ASN A 353 2.01 -9.48 -2.75
N ILE A 354 2.11 -8.48 -1.86
CA ILE A 354 1.18 -7.34 -1.81
C ILE A 354 1.84 -6.22 -2.60
N VAL A 355 1.26 -5.77 -3.71
CA VAL A 355 1.96 -4.85 -4.62
C VAL A 355 1.01 -3.93 -5.39
N PRO A 356 1.32 -2.62 -5.55
CA PRO A 356 0.45 -1.74 -6.31
C PRO A 356 0.38 -2.06 -7.81
N ARG A 357 1.45 -2.68 -8.35
CA ARG A 357 1.52 -3.03 -9.78
C ARG A 357 2.57 -4.09 -10.11
N ILE A 358 2.22 -5.00 -11.02
CA ILE A 358 3.16 -5.87 -11.73
C ILE A 358 3.28 -5.39 -13.18
N ALA A 359 4.45 -4.93 -13.60
CA ALA A 359 4.60 -4.28 -14.91
C ALA A 359 4.64 -5.28 -16.07
N ASN A 360 3.82 -5.07 -17.10
CA ASN A 360 3.71 -5.94 -18.29
C ASN A 360 3.25 -7.36 -17.96
N GLN A 361 2.39 -7.54 -16.95
CA GLN A 361 1.92 -8.85 -16.48
C GLN A 361 1.42 -9.76 -17.62
N GLU A 362 0.47 -9.30 -18.43
CA GLU A 362 -0.07 -10.08 -19.56
C GLU A 362 1.02 -10.59 -20.53
N ALA A 363 2.02 -9.75 -20.80
CA ALA A 363 3.13 -10.11 -21.67
C ALA A 363 4.05 -11.16 -21.02
N MET A 364 4.26 -11.08 -19.71
CA MET A 364 5.05 -12.05 -18.94
C MET A 364 4.35 -13.42 -18.88
N GLU A 365 3.05 -13.45 -18.62
CA GLU A 365 2.24 -14.67 -18.62
C GLU A 365 2.24 -15.32 -20.01
N GLY A 366 2.11 -14.53 -21.08
CA GLY A 366 2.23 -15.00 -22.46
C GLY A 366 3.60 -15.58 -22.84
N LEU A 367 4.64 -15.27 -22.06
CA LEU A 367 5.99 -15.82 -22.19
C LEU A 367 6.24 -17.01 -21.24
N GLY A 368 5.25 -17.41 -20.43
CA GLY A 368 5.32 -18.54 -19.52
C GLY A 368 5.92 -18.22 -18.14
N PHE A 369 5.89 -16.96 -17.71
CA PHE A 369 6.25 -16.60 -16.34
C PHE A 369 5.09 -17.02 -15.42
N LEU A 370 5.41 -17.53 -14.23
CA LEU A 370 4.39 -17.92 -13.25
C LEU A 370 4.07 -16.72 -12.35
N ILE A 371 2.87 -16.16 -12.50
CA ILE A 371 2.39 -15.02 -11.70
C ILE A 371 1.08 -15.45 -11.03
N ARG A 372 1.02 -15.49 -9.70
CA ARG A 372 -0.15 -15.99 -8.96
C ARG A 372 -0.24 -15.45 -7.54
N ASN A 373 -1.44 -15.41 -6.96
CA ASN A 373 -1.67 -15.07 -5.54
C ASN A 373 -1.05 -13.73 -5.11
N ASN A 374 -0.97 -12.74 -6.00
CA ASN A 374 -0.48 -11.41 -5.63
C ASN A 374 -1.69 -10.51 -5.37
N LEU A 375 -1.70 -9.81 -4.23
CA LEU A 375 -2.71 -8.81 -3.89
C LEU A 375 -2.34 -7.48 -4.53
N VAL A 376 -3.18 -6.96 -5.43
CA VAL A 376 -2.93 -5.68 -6.10
C VAL A 376 -3.61 -4.56 -5.33
N THR A 377 -2.81 -3.67 -4.74
CA THR A 377 -3.31 -2.56 -3.90
C THR A 377 -3.45 -1.26 -4.69
N GLN A 378 -4.31 -0.36 -4.25
CA GLN A 378 -4.44 0.98 -4.82
C GLN A 378 -4.55 2.04 -3.71
N ASN A 379 -4.29 3.30 -4.06
CA ASN A 379 -4.41 4.44 -3.14
C ASN A 379 -5.09 5.65 -3.79
N THR A 380 -5.85 5.42 -4.87
CA THR A 380 -6.51 6.44 -5.67
C THR A 380 -7.99 6.55 -5.38
N ASP A 381 -8.63 5.44 -5.04
CA ASP A 381 -10.05 5.36 -4.73
C ASP A 381 -10.22 4.85 -3.29
N PRO A 382 -10.49 5.72 -2.31
CA PRO A 382 -10.68 5.31 -0.92
C PRO A 382 -11.79 4.27 -0.70
N ASN A 383 -12.75 4.18 -1.61
CA ASN A 383 -13.88 3.26 -1.55
C ASN A 383 -13.67 2.00 -2.41
N GLY A 384 -12.66 2.01 -3.27
CA GLY A 384 -12.35 0.90 -4.17
C GLY A 384 -11.70 -0.27 -3.42
N GLU A 385 -11.85 -1.47 -3.98
CA GLU A 385 -11.19 -2.66 -3.45
C GLU A 385 -9.69 -2.46 -3.26
N ASN A 386 -9.14 -3.12 -2.23
CA ASN A 386 -7.72 -3.12 -1.93
C ASN A 386 -7.11 -1.71 -1.74
N TYR A 387 -7.95 -0.74 -1.34
CA TYR A 387 -7.47 0.57 -0.92
C TYR A 387 -6.51 0.41 0.26
N VAL A 388 -5.32 0.98 0.13
CA VAL A 388 -4.23 0.76 1.09
C VAL A 388 -4.58 1.25 2.49
N GLY A 389 -5.40 2.29 2.63
CA GLY A 389 -5.87 2.80 3.92
C GLY A 389 -6.82 1.85 4.66
N ASN A 390 -7.47 0.93 3.94
CA ASN A 390 -8.36 -0.08 4.52
C ASN A 390 -7.63 -1.41 4.77
N LEU A 391 -6.39 -1.54 4.30
CA LEU A 391 -5.61 -2.77 4.43
C LEU A 391 -4.56 -2.67 5.54
N PHE A 392 -4.01 -1.47 5.78
CA PHE A 392 -2.88 -1.23 6.68
C PHE A 392 -3.25 -0.22 7.76
N ILE A 393 -2.60 -0.32 8.92
CA ILE A 393 -2.86 0.51 10.10
C ILE A 393 -2.81 2.00 9.77
N ASP A 394 -1.74 2.45 9.14
CA ASP A 394 -1.57 3.87 8.86
C ASP A 394 -0.58 4.11 7.70
N ALA A 395 -0.79 3.38 6.60
CA ALA A 395 0.09 3.41 5.43
C ALA A 395 0.10 4.76 4.68
N LEU A 396 -0.85 5.64 5.00
CA LEU A 396 -1.03 6.97 4.40
C LEU A 396 -0.66 8.13 5.33
N SER A 397 -0.11 7.85 6.52
CA SER A 397 0.41 8.89 7.44
C SER A 397 1.64 9.66 6.96
N GLY A 398 2.19 9.27 5.82
CA GLY A 398 3.36 9.86 5.21
C GLY A 398 4.66 9.72 5.99
N ARG A 399 5.35 10.85 6.16
CA ARG A 399 6.77 10.92 6.55
C ARG A 399 7.13 10.38 7.94
N TYR A 400 6.16 9.90 8.73
CA TYR A 400 6.37 9.36 10.08
C TYR A 400 6.13 7.84 10.19
N SER A 401 5.87 7.16 9.07
CA SER A 401 5.56 5.74 9.04
C SER A 401 6.72 4.86 9.54
N SER A 402 6.43 4.13 10.61
CA SER A 402 7.24 3.03 11.13
C SER A 402 6.76 1.68 10.57
N VAL A 403 7.49 0.60 10.82
CA VAL A 403 7.00 -0.76 10.46
C VAL A 403 5.62 -1.03 11.07
N VAL A 404 5.36 -0.50 12.28
CA VAL A 404 4.08 -0.64 12.97
C VAL A 404 2.94 -0.06 12.14
N ASP A 405 3.14 1.12 11.56
CA ASP A 405 2.14 1.82 10.74
C ASP A 405 1.92 1.13 9.37
N LEU A 406 2.88 0.29 8.98
CA LEU A 406 2.88 -0.47 7.74
C LEU A 406 2.45 -1.94 7.95
N GLN A 407 1.90 -2.28 9.12
CA GLN A 407 1.29 -3.58 9.36
C GLN A 407 -0.13 -3.63 8.80
N LEU A 408 -0.53 -4.81 8.34
CA LEU A 408 -1.89 -5.12 7.96
C LEU A 408 -2.82 -4.89 9.16
N LEU A 409 -4.04 -4.43 8.90
CA LEU A 409 -5.09 -4.37 9.91
C LEU A 409 -5.47 -5.79 10.37
N PRO A 410 -5.87 -5.97 11.65
CA PRO A 410 -6.41 -7.25 12.11
C PRO A 410 -7.59 -7.70 11.25
N GLY A 411 -7.68 -9.00 10.97
CA GLY A 411 -8.75 -9.56 10.12
C GLY A 411 -8.53 -9.38 8.62
N ASN A 412 -7.42 -8.78 8.18
CA ASN A 412 -7.12 -8.63 6.75
C ASN A 412 -6.98 -10.00 6.06
N PRO A 413 -7.69 -10.27 4.94
CA PRO A 413 -7.63 -11.53 4.21
C PRO A 413 -6.21 -11.96 3.77
N ALA A 414 -5.31 -10.99 3.54
CA ALA A 414 -3.92 -11.27 3.20
C ALA A 414 -3.18 -12.05 4.30
N VAL A 415 -3.57 -11.88 5.57
CA VAL A 415 -3.01 -12.59 6.73
C VAL A 415 -3.33 -14.08 6.64
N GLY A 416 -4.60 -14.44 6.41
CA GLY A 416 -5.06 -15.82 6.30
C GLY A 416 -4.47 -16.56 5.09
N LEU A 417 -4.18 -15.84 4.02
CA LEU A 417 -3.58 -16.36 2.79
C LEU A 417 -2.05 -16.46 2.85
N GLY A 418 -1.41 -15.91 3.89
CA GLY A 418 0.06 -15.88 4.01
C GLY A 418 0.74 -15.06 2.91
N ILE A 419 0.11 -13.97 2.49
CA ILE A 419 0.57 -13.07 1.42
C ILE A 419 1.30 -11.88 2.04
N GLY A 420 2.33 -11.39 1.35
CA GLY A 420 3.13 -10.26 1.78
C GLY A 420 4.25 -10.64 2.75
N ALA A 421 5.04 -9.64 3.13
CA ALA A 421 6.18 -9.81 4.01
C ALA A 421 5.73 -10.13 5.44
N GLU A 422 6.51 -10.98 6.12
CA GLU A 422 6.30 -11.31 7.53
C GLU A 422 6.30 -10.04 8.40
N MET A 423 7.16 -9.05 8.09
CA MET A 423 7.23 -7.78 8.83
C MET A 423 5.96 -6.92 8.73
N SER A 424 5.15 -7.09 7.68
CA SER A 424 3.87 -6.39 7.52
C SER A 424 2.70 -7.13 8.16
N GLN A 425 2.90 -8.31 8.74
CA GLN A 425 1.83 -9.01 9.44
C GLN A 425 1.52 -8.28 10.75
N PHE A 426 0.23 -8.20 11.10
CA PHE A 426 -0.20 -7.62 12.37
C PHE A 426 0.36 -8.42 13.54
N ASN A 427 0.93 -7.73 14.53
CA ASN A 427 1.38 -8.38 15.76
C ASN A 427 0.49 -7.99 16.93
N GLU A 428 -0.45 -8.88 17.28
CA GLU A 428 -1.34 -8.71 18.44
C GLU A 428 -0.59 -8.70 19.79
N THR A 429 0.62 -9.27 19.84
CA THR A 429 1.39 -9.45 21.08
C THR A 429 2.86 -9.01 20.94
N PRO A 430 3.12 -7.73 20.68
CA PRO A 430 4.48 -7.23 20.51
C PRO A 430 5.32 -7.37 21.78
N GLU A 431 6.63 -7.61 21.66
CA GLU A 431 7.51 -7.80 22.85
C GLU A 431 7.57 -6.57 23.76
N ALA A 432 7.40 -5.38 23.18
CA ALA A 432 7.37 -4.09 23.87
C ALA A 432 5.99 -3.44 23.75
N LEU A 433 5.71 -2.46 24.62
CA LEU A 433 4.55 -1.59 24.46
C LEU A 433 4.67 -0.85 23.13
N THR A 434 3.69 -1.03 22.25
CA THR A 434 3.63 -0.43 20.93
C THR A 434 2.36 0.39 20.81
N ALA A 435 2.53 1.71 20.82
CA ALA A 435 1.46 2.65 20.51
C ALA A 435 1.08 2.54 19.03
N ILE A 436 -0.23 2.47 18.77
CA ILE A 436 -0.79 2.51 17.42
C ILE A 436 -1.87 3.59 17.43
N ALA A 437 -1.79 4.52 16.49
CA ALA A 437 -2.82 5.51 16.25
C ALA A 437 -3.47 5.21 14.90
N LEU A 438 -4.78 5.01 14.90
CA LEU A 438 -5.59 4.99 13.70
C LEU A 438 -6.25 6.35 13.54
N THR A 439 -6.28 6.85 12.31
CA THR A 439 -7.01 8.07 11.96
C THR A 439 -8.15 7.71 11.02
N THR A 440 -9.33 8.25 11.29
CA THR A 440 -10.43 8.22 10.32
C THR A 440 -10.83 9.66 9.99
N SER A 441 -10.86 9.98 8.70
CA SER A 441 -11.43 11.23 8.20
C SER A 441 -12.94 11.19 8.42
N GLY A 442 -13.46 12.11 9.25
CA GLY A 442 -14.88 12.09 9.61
C GLY A 442 -15.80 12.60 8.49
N ALA A 443 -17.04 12.14 8.56
CA ALA A 443 -18.12 12.50 7.67
C ALA A 443 -18.45 14.00 7.72
N PHE A 444 -18.74 14.57 6.55
CA PHE A 444 -19.35 15.89 6.41
C PHE A 444 -20.79 15.85 6.94
N SER A 445 -21.04 16.39 8.13
CA SER A 445 -22.41 16.74 8.57
C SER A 445 -22.57 18.26 8.57
N GLY A 446 -22.73 18.83 7.36
CA GLY A 446 -22.78 20.29 7.18
C GLY A 446 -21.42 20.97 7.41
N ASP A 447 -21.37 22.07 8.16
CA ASP A 447 -20.17 22.91 8.36
C ASP A 447 -19.08 22.32 9.31
N ASP A 448 -19.25 21.10 9.83
CA ASP A 448 -18.41 20.54 10.90
C ASP A 448 -17.60 19.32 10.41
N PHE A 449 -16.34 19.57 10.00
CA PHE A 449 -15.33 18.55 9.71
C PHE A 449 -14.64 18.12 11.03
N GLN A 450 -14.73 16.86 11.43
CA GLN A 450 -14.15 16.35 12.68
C GLN A 450 -13.41 15.03 12.44
N PHE A 451 -12.15 14.93 12.85
CA PHE A 451 -11.37 13.69 12.82
C PHE A 451 -11.62 12.87 14.08
N THR A 452 -11.56 11.55 13.95
CA THR A 452 -11.43 10.66 15.10
C THR A 452 -10.11 9.91 15.07
N PHE A 453 -9.55 9.77 16.27
CA PHE A 453 -8.28 9.11 16.53
C PHE A 453 -8.54 7.96 17.49
N ASP A 454 -8.07 6.77 17.14
CA ASP A 454 -8.31 5.53 17.87
C ASP A 454 -6.97 4.87 18.22
N ALA A 455 -6.76 4.55 19.51
CA ALA A 455 -5.57 3.85 19.99
C ALA A 455 -5.83 2.36 20.34
N GLY A 456 -6.96 1.81 19.92
CA GLY A 456 -7.49 0.49 20.26
C GLY A 456 -6.58 -0.67 19.86
N LEU A 457 -5.77 -0.50 18.82
CA LEU A 457 -4.79 -1.51 18.41
C LEU A 457 -3.48 -1.44 19.21
N THR A 458 -3.31 -0.45 20.10
CA THR A 458 -2.13 -0.38 20.98
C THR A 458 -2.02 -1.66 21.79
N ALA A 459 -0.87 -2.33 21.70
CA ALA A 459 -0.65 -3.64 22.31
C ALA A 459 0.70 -3.72 23.05
N ASP A 460 0.81 -4.69 23.94
CA ASP A 460 2.05 -5.11 24.57
C ASP A 460 2.16 -6.64 24.57
N ALA A 461 3.16 -7.20 25.28
CA ALA A 461 3.38 -8.64 25.31
C ALA A 461 2.23 -9.45 25.95
N GLN A 462 1.17 -8.81 26.44
CA GLN A 462 -0.05 -9.45 26.94
C GLN A 462 -1.26 -9.27 26.00
N GLY A 463 -1.09 -8.63 24.85
CA GLY A 463 -2.18 -8.33 23.90
C GLY A 463 -2.55 -6.85 23.89
N PHE A 464 -3.71 -6.55 23.31
CA PHE A 464 -4.29 -5.21 23.29
C PHE A 464 -4.40 -4.59 24.68
N THR A 465 -4.07 -3.31 24.76
CA THR A 465 -4.04 -2.55 26.00
C THR A 465 -5.42 -2.03 26.39
N ASP A 466 -5.63 -1.91 27.69
CA ASP A 466 -6.88 -1.49 28.32
C ASP A 466 -6.58 -0.47 29.45
N ASP A 467 -7.14 -0.65 30.65
CA ASP A 467 -6.86 0.22 31.81
C ASP A 467 -5.42 0.11 32.35
N ARG A 468 -4.59 -0.77 31.76
CA ARG A 468 -3.16 -0.93 32.05
C ARG A 468 -2.27 0.21 31.56
N VAL A 469 -2.76 1.08 30.69
CA VAL A 469 -2.00 2.22 30.15
C VAL A 469 -2.81 3.52 30.19
N SER A 470 -2.11 4.64 30.02
CA SER A 470 -2.74 5.95 29.82
C SER A 470 -2.37 6.51 28.45
N TYR A 471 -3.36 7.07 27.76
CA TYR A 471 -3.25 7.63 26.41
C TYR A 471 -3.29 9.16 26.46
N HIS A 472 -2.39 9.81 25.73
CA HIS A 472 -2.34 11.25 25.55
C HIS A 472 -2.16 11.59 24.08
N TRP A 473 -2.98 12.49 23.57
CA TRP A 473 -2.99 12.95 22.19
C TRP A 473 -2.58 14.42 22.14
N ASP A 474 -1.62 14.74 21.27
CA ASP A 474 -1.31 16.11 20.82
C ASP A 474 -1.66 16.19 19.33
N PHE A 475 -2.55 17.09 18.95
CA PHE A 475 -3.06 17.18 17.58
C PHE A 475 -2.21 18.05 16.66
N GLY A 476 -1.11 18.63 17.14
CA GLY A 476 -0.18 19.42 16.33
C GLY A 476 -0.62 20.86 16.06
N ASP A 477 -1.85 21.24 16.42
CA ASP A 477 -2.37 22.62 16.35
C ASP A 477 -2.30 23.37 17.69
N GLY A 478 -1.67 22.75 18.69
CA GLY A 478 -1.56 23.27 20.06
C GLY A 478 -2.72 22.87 20.97
N THR A 479 -3.62 21.99 20.51
CA THR A 479 -4.65 21.35 21.33
C THR A 479 -4.27 19.91 21.66
N GLU A 480 -4.82 19.39 22.76
CA GLU A 480 -4.48 18.08 23.33
C GLU A 480 -5.73 17.37 23.84
N ALA A 481 -5.70 16.03 23.85
CA ALA A 481 -6.71 15.17 24.47
C ALA A 481 -6.08 14.00 25.25
N SER A 482 -6.94 13.21 25.89
CA SER A 482 -6.57 12.00 26.62
C SER A 482 -7.69 10.98 26.54
N GLY A 483 -7.33 9.70 26.54
CA GLY A 483 -8.27 8.59 26.38
C GLY A 483 -7.91 7.71 25.20
N LEU A 484 -8.44 6.48 25.20
CA LEU A 484 -8.20 5.51 24.13
C LEU A 484 -8.54 6.12 22.77
N ASN A 485 -9.71 6.76 22.69
CA ASN A 485 -10.18 7.45 21.48
C ASN A 485 -10.30 8.95 21.75
N ALA A 486 -10.04 9.76 20.73
CA ALA A 486 -10.18 11.20 20.79
C ALA A 486 -10.77 11.76 19.49
N GLY A 487 -11.71 12.69 19.60
CA GLY A 487 -12.22 13.45 18.46
C GLY A 487 -11.61 14.85 18.43
N HIS A 488 -11.27 15.35 17.24
CA HIS A 488 -10.68 16.68 17.09
C HIS A 488 -11.13 17.39 15.82
N ARG A 489 -11.23 18.72 15.88
CA ARG A 489 -11.57 19.59 14.75
C ARG A 489 -10.42 20.53 14.47
N TYR A 490 -9.96 20.52 13.23
CA TYR A 490 -8.99 21.50 12.74
C TYR A 490 -9.71 22.74 12.20
N GLU A 491 -9.31 23.91 12.70
CA GLU A 491 -9.91 25.20 12.32
C GLU A 491 -9.31 25.79 11.04
N ALA A 492 -8.19 25.24 10.57
CA ALA A 492 -7.49 25.75 9.39
C ALA A 492 -7.00 24.58 8.52
N PRO A 493 -7.02 24.74 7.19
CA PRO A 493 -6.29 23.86 6.29
C PRO A 493 -4.80 23.80 6.62
N GLY A 494 -4.17 22.66 6.35
CA GLY A 494 -2.74 22.44 6.57
C GLY A 494 -2.41 21.01 7.03
N GLU A 495 -1.11 20.74 7.15
CA GLU A 495 -0.58 19.49 7.71
C GLU A 495 -0.43 19.61 9.23
N TYR A 496 -0.89 18.59 9.94
CA TYR A 496 -0.80 18.49 11.39
C TYR A 496 -0.16 17.16 11.80
N VAL A 497 0.89 17.22 12.62
CA VAL A 497 1.50 16.01 13.18
C VAL A 497 0.76 15.65 14.46
N VAL A 498 0.01 14.56 14.41
CA VAL A 498 -0.69 14.02 15.56
C VAL A 498 0.22 13.04 16.28
N THR A 499 0.40 13.25 17.57
CA THR A 499 1.28 12.43 18.41
C THR A 499 0.46 11.73 19.48
N LEU A 500 0.44 10.40 19.44
CA LEU A 500 -0.05 9.55 20.50
C LEU A 500 1.11 9.20 21.43
N THR A 501 0.99 9.53 22.71
CA THR A 501 1.88 9.03 23.77
C THR A 501 1.11 8.07 24.68
N VAL A 502 1.52 6.81 24.70
CA VAL A 502 0.99 5.78 25.60
C VAL A 502 1.98 5.54 26.73
N THR A 503 1.52 5.53 27.97
CA THR A 503 2.34 5.29 29.17
C THR A 503 1.79 4.14 29.99
N SER A 504 2.58 3.11 30.24
CA SER A 504 2.22 1.99 31.12
C SER A 504 2.25 2.37 32.60
N VAL A 505 1.63 1.54 33.46
CA VAL A 505 1.64 1.73 34.93
C VAL A 505 3.03 1.79 35.58
N ASP A 506 4.04 1.16 34.97
CA ASP A 506 5.44 1.18 35.43
C ASP A 506 6.27 2.32 34.82
N GLY A 507 5.64 3.16 33.98
CA GLY A 507 6.21 4.39 33.44
C GLY A 507 6.99 4.21 32.14
N VAL A 508 6.84 3.07 31.45
CA VAL A 508 7.36 2.87 30.09
C VAL A 508 6.45 3.64 29.13
N THR A 509 7.05 4.37 28.20
CA THR A 509 6.32 5.18 27.21
C THR A 509 6.56 4.63 25.81
N SER A 510 5.49 4.52 25.02
CA SER A 510 5.56 4.36 23.57
C SER A 510 4.94 5.58 22.90
N VAL A 511 5.51 6.00 21.77
CA VAL A 511 5.02 7.13 20.99
C VAL A 511 4.74 6.64 19.57
N ASN A 512 3.61 7.06 19.03
CA ASN A 512 3.26 6.90 17.61
C ASN A 512 2.92 8.28 17.05
N GLN A 513 3.30 8.53 15.80
CA GLN A 513 3.05 9.79 15.12
C GLN A 513 2.43 9.53 13.76
N THR A 514 1.40 10.28 13.44
CA THR A 514 0.69 10.24 12.17
C THR A 514 0.47 11.65 11.64
N MET A 515 0.40 11.82 10.33
CA MET A 515 0.10 13.10 9.71
C MET A 515 -1.38 13.16 9.33
N VAL A 516 -2.03 14.26 9.72
CA VAL A 516 -3.35 14.61 9.22
C VAL A 516 -3.22 15.80 8.29
N GLU A 517 -3.65 15.64 7.04
CA GLU A 517 -3.76 16.72 6.07
C GLU A 517 -5.20 17.23 6.02
N ILE A 518 -5.36 18.54 6.17
CA ILE A 518 -6.64 19.23 6.03
C ILE A 518 -6.63 20.01 4.73
N ASP A 519 -7.34 19.49 3.74
CA ASP A 519 -7.47 20.14 2.45
C ASP A 519 -8.13 21.52 2.57
N ASN A 520 -7.71 22.45 1.71
CA ASN A 520 -8.45 23.68 1.55
C ASN A 520 -9.66 23.41 0.66
N PRO A 521 -10.91 23.59 1.16
CA PRO A 521 -12.08 23.31 0.36
C PRO A 521 -12.25 24.25 -0.84
N THR A 522 -11.56 25.40 -0.83
CA THR A 522 -11.54 26.32 -1.98
C THR A 522 -10.43 25.92 -2.96
N LEU A 523 -10.80 25.21 -4.01
CA LEU A 523 -9.89 24.70 -5.05
C LEU A 523 -9.37 25.81 -5.99
N PHE A 524 -10.20 26.82 -6.25
CA PHE A 524 -9.86 27.95 -7.10
C PHE A 524 -10.68 29.19 -6.75
N THR A 525 -10.07 30.37 -6.81
CA THR A 525 -10.79 31.65 -6.80
C THR A 525 -10.16 32.63 -7.77
N LEU A 526 -10.95 33.24 -8.66
CA LEU A 526 -10.43 34.24 -9.59
C LEU A 526 -10.12 35.56 -8.88
N GLY A 527 -8.83 35.81 -8.66
CA GLY A 527 -8.30 37.10 -8.23
C GLY A 527 -8.13 38.07 -9.39
N LEU A 528 -8.71 39.27 -9.27
CA LEU A 528 -8.56 40.34 -10.26
C LEU A 528 -7.81 41.53 -9.66
N SER A 529 -6.86 42.06 -10.42
CA SER A 529 -6.13 43.30 -10.11
C SER A 529 -5.97 44.15 -11.37
N GLU A 530 -5.67 45.45 -11.21
CA GLU A 530 -5.35 46.30 -12.37
C GLU A 530 -4.13 45.81 -13.16
N SER A 531 -3.27 44.98 -12.53
CA SER A 531 -2.06 44.43 -13.12
C SER A 531 -2.22 43.05 -13.76
N GLY A 532 -3.36 42.39 -13.61
CA GLY A 532 -3.59 41.04 -14.12
C GLY A 532 -4.50 40.20 -13.25
N VAL A 533 -4.52 38.89 -13.55
CA VAL A 533 -5.31 37.87 -12.86
C VAL A 533 -4.40 36.97 -12.03
N SER A 534 -4.96 36.36 -10.99
CA SER A 534 -4.29 35.34 -10.18
C SER A 534 -5.31 34.33 -9.68
N ASP A 535 -4.86 33.16 -9.27
CA ASP A 535 -5.63 32.32 -8.36
C ASP A 535 -5.46 32.90 -6.96
N ALA A 536 -6.57 33.24 -6.30
CA ALA A 536 -6.60 33.81 -4.96
C ALA A 536 -6.90 32.75 -3.88
N SER A 537 -6.98 31.47 -4.25
CA SER A 537 -6.99 30.35 -3.31
C SER A 537 -5.60 30.15 -2.68
N SER A 538 -5.48 29.22 -1.73
CA SER A 538 -4.17 28.84 -1.18
C SER A 538 -3.27 28.08 -2.15
N TYR A 539 -3.83 27.56 -3.24
CA TYR A 539 -3.08 26.80 -4.24
C TYR A 539 -2.27 27.70 -5.19
N GLU A 540 -2.63 28.99 -5.29
CA GLU A 540 -1.95 29.99 -6.12
C GLU A 540 -1.66 29.50 -7.56
N THR A 541 -2.60 28.72 -8.12
CA THR A 541 -2.44 28.07 -9.43
C THR A 541 -2.07 29.07 -10.51
N ALA A 542 -1.05 28.75 -11.30
CA ALA A 542 -0.63 29.61 -12.39
C ALA A 542 -1.77 29.74 -13.43
N ILE A 543 -2.09 30.98 -13.80
CA ILE A 543 -3.11 31.30 -14.81
C ILE A 543 -2.43 31.86 -16.06
N THR A 544 -2.79 31.31 -17.21
CA THR A 544 -2.42 31.81 -18.54
C THR A 544 -3.67 32.16 -19.34
N GLY A 545 -3.53 32.75 -20.53
CA GLY A 545 -4.69 33.06 -21.37
C GLY A 545 -4.39 34.00 -22.53
N GLU A 546 -5.35 34.13 -23.44
CA GLU A 546 -5.33 35.13 -24.52
C GLU A 546 -6.08 36.40 -24.09
N GLY A 547 -5.59 37.58 -24.46
CA GLY A 547 -6.30 38.85 -24.23
C GLY A 547 -6.45 39.31 -22.77
N VAL A 548 -5.81 38.63 -21.81
CA VAL A 548 -6.05 38.78 -20.36
C VAL A 548 -6.03 40.23 -19.87
N SER A 549 -5.01 41.02 -20.23
CA SER A 549 -4.88 42.40 -19.72
C SER A 549 -5.95 43.35 -20.26
N ASP A 550 -6.43 43.11 -21.48
CA ASP A 550 -7.44 43.97 -22.12
C ASP A 550 -8.87 43.62 -21.67
N ALA A 551 -9.05 42.43 -21.07
CA ALA A 551 -10.32 41.91 -20.61
C ALA A 551 -10.68 42.33 -19.18
N ILE A 552 -9.76 42.91 -18.40
CA ILE A 552 -10.07 43.38 -17.04
C ILE A 552 -10.78 44.74 -17.12
N VAL A 553 -12.02 44.80 -16.63
CA VAL A 553 -12.88 45.99 -16.67
C VAL A 553 -13.14 46.49 -15.26
N THR A 554 -12.92 47.80 -15.04
CA THR A 554 -13.35 48.48 -13.82
C THR A 554 -14.81 48.92 -13.95
N LEU A 555 -15.65 48.45 -13.04
CA LEU A 555 -17.08 48.76 -13.00
C LEU A 555 -17.34 50.13 -12.35
N GLU A 556 -18.58 50.63 -12.47
CA GLU A 556 -18.98 51.93 -11.91
C GLU A 556 -18.81 52.03 -10.39
N ASP A 557 -18.91 50.90 -9.69
CA ASP A 557 -18.73 50.80 -8.24
C ASP A 557 -17.24 50.68 -7.82
N GLY A 558 -16.33 50.64 -8.78
CA GLY A 558 -14.89 50.50 -8.58
C GLY A 558 -14.41 49.05 -8.41
N SER A 559 -15.30 48.06 -8.42
CA SER A 559 -14.91 46.65 -8.48
C SER A 559 -14.39 46.27 -9.88
N LEU A 560 -13.68 45.15 -9.96
CA LEU A 560 -13.16 44.60 -11.22
C LEU A 560 -14.03 43.42 -11.67
N ALA A 561 -14.14 43.26 -12.98
CA ALA A 561 -14.71 42.08 -13.63
C ALA A 561 -13.83 41.67 -14.82
N TYR A 562 -13.92 40.41 -15.21
CA TYR A 562 -13.27 39.88 -16.41
C TYR A 562 -14.28 39.80 -17.56
N HIS A 563 -13.95 40.38 -18.70
CA HIS A 563 -14.80 40.37 -19.89
C HIS A 563 -14.44 39.16 -20.76
N LEU A 564 -15.29 38.14 -20.75
CA LEU A 564 -15.21 37.03 -21.70
C LEU A 564 -15.69 37.51 -23.08
N THR A 565 -14.87 37.20 -24.08
CA THR A 565 -15.11 37.45 -25.50
C THR A 565 -14.38 36.37 -26.29
N ASN A 566 -14.61 36.29 -27.59
CA ASN A 566 -13.84 35.40 -28.47
C ASN A 566 -12.32 35.65 -28.53
N ASP A 567 -11.84 36.77 -27.98
CA ASP A 567 -10.42 37.13 -27.92
C ASP A 567 -9.87 37.15 -26.47
N SER A 568 -10.66 36.74 -25.48
CA SER A 568 -10.27 36.71 -24.06
C SER A 568 -10.64 35.38 -23.38
N THR A 569 -9.62 34.70 -22.84
CA THR A 569 -9.77 33.41 -22.12
C THR A 569 -8.81 33.35 -20.94
N LEU A 570 -9.14 32.55 -19.94
CA LEU A 570 -8.23 32.18 -18.85
C LEU A 570 -8.08 30.66 -18.84
N THR A 571 -6.87 30.18 -18.56
CA THR A 571 -6.53 28.76 -18.50
C THR A 571 -5.65 28.52 -17.29
N LEU A 572 -6.14 27.70 -16.37
CA LEU A 572 -5.35 27.24 -15.22
C LEU A 572 -4.31 26.23 -15.70
N GLU A 573 -3.15 26.23 -15.05
CA GLU A 573 -2.08 25.30 -15.38
C GLU A 573 -2.54 23.85 -15.15
N ARG A 574 -2.29 23.00 -16.15
CA ARG A 574 -2.76 21.61 -16.14
C ARG A 574 -2.26 20.80 -14.94
N SER A 575 -1.10 21.15 -14.38
CA SER A 575 -0.46 20.43 -13.27
C SER A 575 -1.18 20.64 -11.93
N ALA A 576 -2.24 21.46 -11.90
CA ALA A 576 -3.08 21.70 -10.73
C ALA A 576 -3.89 20.46 -10.33
N SER A 577 -3.25 19.51 -9.63
CA SER A 577 -3.85 18.24 -9.22
C SER A 577 -5.08 18.40 -8.34
N GLN A 578 -5.16 19.49 -7.57
CA GLN A 578 -6.27 19.76 -6.66
C GLN A 578 -7.62 19.94 -7.37
N LEU A 579 -7.63 20.11 -8.68
CA LEU A 579 -8.87 20.25 -9.43
C LEU A 579 -9.53 18.89 -9.74
N TYR A 580 -8.82 17.77 -9.74
CA TYR A 580 -9.34 16.51 -10.31
C TYR A 580 -9.80 15.53 -9.23
N SER A 581 -10.55 14.48 -9.62
CA SER A 581 -11.01 13.40 -8.74
C SER A 581 -11.95 13.82 -7.60
N HIS A 582 -12.91 14.70 -7.89
CA HIS A 582 -13.93 15.15 -6.92
C HIS A 582 -15.29 14.54 -7.26
N ASP A 583 -15.92 13.92 -6.26
CA ASP A 583 -17.29 13.39 -6.28
C ASP A 583 -18.34 14.40 -5.75
N GLN A 584 -17.87 15.53 -5.22
CA GLN A 584 -18.69 16.69 -4.88
C GLN A 584 -17.97 18.00 -5.18
N PHE A 585 -18.70 19.00 -5.65
CA PHE A 585 -18.15 20.34 -5.84
C PHE A 585 -19.24 21.42 -5.92
N THR A 586 -18.82 22.67 -5.75
CA THR A 586 -19.58 23.84 -6.14
C THR A 586 -18.74 24.72 -7.06
N PHE A 587 -19.22 24.95 -8.28
CA PHE A 587 -18.70 26.00 -9.16
C PHE A 587 -19.66 27.17 -9.16
N SER A 588 -19.19 28.38 -8.85
CA SER A 588 -20.03 29.58 -8.85
C SER A 588 -19.35 30.77 -9.49
N LEU A 589 -20.16 31.65 -10.07
CA LEU A 589 -19.72 32.95 -10.57
C LEU A 589 -20.87 33.98 -10.56
N ASP A 590 -20.51 35.25 -10.48
CA ASP A 590 -21.38 36.32 -10.98
C ASP A 590 -21.15 36.49 -12.47
N LEU A 591 -22.22 36.53 -13.26
CA LEU A 591 -22.16 36.80 -14.70
C LEU A 591 -23.14 37.89 -15.13
N LYS A 592 -22.77 38.61 -16.18
CA LYS A 592 -23.59 39.64 -16.82
C LYS A 592 -23.41 39.59 -18.32
N ARG A 593 -24.52 39.41 -19.05
CA ARG A 593 -24.53 39.38 -20.52
C ARG A 593 -24.24 40.76 -21.09
N ASP A 594 -23.46 40.84 -22.16
CA ASP A 594 -23.30 42.08 -22.93
C ASP A 594 -24.59 42.47 -23.66
N MET A 595 -25.31 41.46 -24.15
CA MET A 595 -26.51 41.58 -24.97
C MET A 595 -27.55 40.56 -24.53
N ALA A 596 -28.83 40.96 -24.51
CA ALA A 596 -29.94 40.07 -24.14
C ALA A 596 -30.24 38.95 -25.18
N THR A 597 -29.70 39.08 -26.39
CA THR A 597 -29.81 38.12 -27.52
C THR A 597 -28.55 38.24 -28.40
N ASP A 598 -28.12 37.16 -29.06
CA ASP A 598 -26.88 37.05 -29.87
C ASP A 598 -25.58 37.28 -29.06
N GLY A 599 -25.16 36.27 -28.29
CA GLY A 599 -24.00 36.36 -27.40
C GLY A 599 -23.76 35.12 -26.52
N GLY A 600 -24.36 33.98 -26.89
CA GLY A 600 -24.13 32.70 -26.23
C GLY A 600 -22.75 32.13 -26.55
N GLY A 601 -22.32 31.14 -25.75
CA GLY A 601 -21.04 30.45 -25.91
C GLY A 601 -20.59 29.75 -24.63
N TYR A 602 -19.32 29.35 -24.59
CA TYR A 602 -18.67 28.76 -23.43
C TYR A 602 -18.39 29.81 -22.35
N VAL A 603 -18.88 29.53 -21.13
CA VAL A 603 -18.54 30.27 -19.91
C VAL A 603 -17.35 29.59 -19.23
N MET A 604 -17.38 28.26 -19.14
CA MET A 604 -16.31 27.43 -18.59
C MET A 604 -16.18 26.15 -19.39
N MET A 605 -14.93 25.70 -19.58
CA MET A 605 -14.57 24.44 -20.23
C MET A 605 -13.50 23.75 -19.40
N TRP A 606 -13.81 22.58 -18.89
CA TRP A 606 -12.86 21.67 -18.29
C TRP A 606 -12.85 20.39 -19.10
N ILE A 607 -11.77 20.20 -19.85
CA ILE A 607 -11.67 19.10 -20.82
C ILE A 607 -11.77 17.76 -20.09
N SER A 608 -12.53 16.84 -20.67
CA SER A 608 -12.86 15.50 -20.15
C SER A 608 -13.69 15.45 -18.87
N SER A 609 -13.97 16.58 -18.19
CA SER A 609 -14.80 16.58 -16.97
C SER A 609 -16.08 17.42 -17.09
N MET A 610 -16.02 18.68 -17.52
CA MET A 610 -17.16 19.61 -17.33
C MET A 610 -17.27 20.68 -18.41
N ARG A 611 -18.50 21.10 -18.76
CA ARG A 611 -18.73 22.27 -19.62
C ARG A 611 -19.90 23.09 -19.10
N LEU A 612 -19.72 24.40 -19.08
CA LEU A 612 -20.80 25.36 -18.82
C LEU A 612 -20.97 26.28 -20.02
N ARG A 613 -22.15 26.23 -20.63
CA ARG A 613 -22.49 27.02 -21.83
C ARG A 613 -23.78 27.79 -21.63
N MET A 614 -23.90 28.91 -22.33
CA MET A 614 -25.15 29.64 -22.47
C MET A 614 -25.51 29.76 -23.96
N ASP A 615 -26.75 29.50 -24.35
CA ASP A 615 -27.21 29.72 -25.73
C ASP A 615 -27.59 31.19 -25.99
N ASP A 616 -27.88 31.53 -27.24
CA ASP A 616 -28.24 32.90 -27.63
C ASP A 616 -29.55 33.38 -26.99
N GLU A 617 -30.46 32.45 -26.69
CA GLU A 617 -31.72 32.67 -26.00
C GLU A 617 -31.56 32.87 -24.49
N GLY A 618 -30.41 32.48 -23.91
CA GLY A 618 -30.04 32.65 -22.50
C GLY A 618 -30.27 31.40 -21.63
N PHE A 619 -30.54 30.23 -22.21
CA PHE A 619 -30.54 28.97 -21.47
C PHE A 619 -29.10 28.56 -21.16
N VAL A 620 -28.89 28.11 -19.93
CA VAL A 620 -27.64 27.54 -19.46
C VAL A 620 -27.69 26.02 -19.61
N THR A 621 -26.63 25.46 -20.18
CA THR A 621 -26.37 24.02 -20.24
C THR A 621 -25.11 23.71 -19.46
N PHE A 622 -25.21 22.75 -18.56
CA PHE A 622 -24.11 22.16 -17.83
C PHE A 622 -23.94 20.71 -18.28
N ASP A 623 -22.80 20.39 -18.88
CA ASP A 623 -22.42 19.02 -19.23
C ASP A 623 -21.37 18.50 -18.23
N PHE A 624 -21.51 17.25 -17.81
CA PHE A 624 -20.58 16.55 -16.93
C PHE A 624 -20.19 15.20 -17.55
N TRP A 625 -18.89 14.89 -17.48
CA TRP A 625 -18.33 13.58 -17.77
C TRP A 625 -17.68 13.05 -16.50
N ASN A 626 -18.12 11.89 -16.03
CA ASN A 626 -17.44 11.20 -14.95
C ASN A 626 -16.18 10.49 -15.47
N ALA A 627 -15.37 9.96 -14.57
CA ALA A 627 -14.15 9.24 -14.92
C ALA A 627 -14.37 7.94 -15.73
N ASP A 628 -15.60 7.41 -15.74
CA ASP A 628 -16.01 6.29 -16.61
C ASP A 628 -16.43 6.75 -18.02
N GLU A 629 -16.17 8.01 -18.35
CA GLU A 629 -16.54 8.69 -19.60
C GLU A 629 -18.05 8.80 -19.85
N GLU A 630 -18.89 8.58 -18.83
CA GLU A 630 -20.34 8.72 -18.93
C GLU A 630 -20.74 10.19 -18.98
N HIS A 631 -21.69 10.53 -19.86
CA HIS A 631 -22.08 11.92 -20.11
C HIS A 631 -23.46 12.25 -19.54
N PHE A 632 -23.51 13.27 -18.69
CA PHE A 632 -24.72 13.84 -18.11
C PHE A 632 -24.93 15.28 -18.61
N GLU A 633 -26.16 15.62 -18.98
CA GLU A 633 -26.53 16.96 -19.47
C GLU A 633 -27.65 17.55 -18.60
N LEU A 634 -27.40 18.73 -18.01
CA LEU A 634 -28.36 19.52 -17.26
C LEU A 634 -28.64 20.83 -18.01
N VAL A 635 -29.90 21.03 -18.41
CA VAL A 635 -30.37 22.27 -19.02
C VAL A 635 -31.26 23.03 -18.04
N SER A 636 -30.98 24.32 -17.87
CA SER A 636 -31.80 25.24 -17.08
C SER A 636 -33.28 25.22 -17.45
N GLN A 637 -34.16 25.38 -16.45
CA GLN A 637 -35.62 25.41 -16.64
C GLN A 637 -36.13 26.71 -17.28
N GLY A 638 -35.29 27.74 -17.34
CA GLY A 638 -35.60 29.04 -17.92
C GLY A 638 -34.36 29.71 -18.51
N ALA A 639 -34.56 30.85 -19.17
CA ALA A 639 -33.48 31.60 -19.80
C ALA A 639 -33.24 32.94 -19.10
N ILE A 640 -31.97 33.35 -19.01
CA ILE A 640 -31.55 34.68 -18.53
C ILE A 640 -31.71 35.68 -19.70
N GLN A 641 -32.81 36.43 -19.74
CA GLN A 641 -33.18 37.27 -20.91
C GLN A 641 -32.85 38.76 -20.77
N ASP A 642 -32.05 39.14 -19.78
CA ASP A 642 -31.64 40.52 -19.56
C ASP A 642 -30.11 40.65 -19.48
N THR A 643 -29.65 41.87 -19.20
CA THR A 643 -28.22 42.24 -19.11
C THR A 643 -27.90 42.76 -17.72
N GLU A 644 -28.58 42.28 -16.68
CA GLU A 644 -28.23 42.54 -15.29
C GLU A 644 -27.23 41.49 -14.78
N TRP A 645 -26.70 41.73 -13.59
CA TRP A 645 -25.84 40.75 -12.91
C TRP A 645 -26.70 39.63 -12.33
N HIS A 646 -26.27 38.40 -12.55
CA HIS A 646 -26.83 37.20 -11.92
C HIS A 646 -25.72 36.40 -11.25
N ASN A 647 -26.06 35.75 -10.15
CA ASN A 647 -25.21 34.73 -9.54
C ASN A 647 -25.62 33.36 -10.08
N LEU A 648 -24.69 32.66 -10.72
CA LEU A 648 -24.90 31.31 -11.23
C LEU A 648 -24.02 30.35 -10.44
N ALA A 649 -24.59 29.27 -9.92
CA ALA A 649 -23.85 28.22 -9.25
C ALA A 649 -24.29 26.84 -9.74
N ILE A 650 -23.35 25.90 -9.82
CA ILE A 650 -23.60 24.48 -10.00
C ILE A 650 -23.10 23.81 -8.73
N SER A 651 -24.01 23.16 -8.01
CA SER A 651 -23.70 22.27 -6.90
C SER A 651 -23.85 20.83 -7.39
N TYR A 652 -22.90 19.98 -7.08
CA TYR A 652 -22.93 18.56 -7.37
C TYR A 652 -22.53 17.75 -6.14
N ASN A 653 -23.24 16.67 -5.89
CA ASN A 653 -22.91 15.66 -4.89
C ASN A 653 -23.27 14.28 -5.44
N SER A 654 -22.26 13.44 -5.68
CA SER A 654 -22.44 12.08 -6.20
C SER A 654 -23.15 11.16 -5.21
N HIS A 655 -23.02 11.39 -3.90
CA HIS A 655 -23.68 10.58 -2.88
C HIS A 655 -25.19 10.84 -2.84
N GLU A 656 -25.60 12.10 -3.00
CA GLU A 656 -27.02 12.46 -3.19
C GLU A 656 -27.51 12.19 -4.62
N GLN A 657 -26.60 11.78 -5.51
CA GLN A 657 -26.79 11.59 -6.95
C GLN A 657 -27.42 12.82 -7.63
N GLU A 658 -27.15 14.02 -7.12
CA GLU A 658 -27.84 15.25 -7.51
C GLU A 658 -26.87 16.33 -7.98
N ALA A 659 -27.18 16.92 -9.13
CA ALA A 659 -26.60 18.19 -9.57
C ALA A 659 -27.70 19.26 -9.65
N VAL A 660 -27.49 20.40 -9.01
CA VAL A 660 -28.41 21.54 -9.01
C VAL A 660 -27.74 22.78 -9.57
N LEU A 661 -28.35 23.36 -10.59
CA LEU A 661 -28.01 24.67 -11.13
C LEU A 661 -28.82 25.72 -10.37
N TYR A 662 -28.18 26.66 -9.67
CA TYR A 662 -28.82 27.79 -9.01
C TYR A 662 -28.65 29.08 -9.81
N LEU A 663 -29.70 29.89 -9.84
CA LEU A 663 -29.68 31.26 -10.33
C LEU A 663 -30.17 32.19 -9.23
N ASP A 664 -29.33 33.15 -8.84
CA ASP A 664 -29.59 34.12 -7.77
C ASP A 664 -30.01 33.45 -6.43
N GLY A 665 -29.46 32.26 -6.17
CA GLY A 665 -29.72 31.47 -4.97
C GLY A 665 -30.95 30.57 -5.03
N GLU A 666 -31.68 30.54 -6.15
CA GLU A 666 -32.86 29.69 -6.35
C GLU A 666 -32.56 28.57 -7.34
N ALA A 667 -33.07 27.36 -7.10
CA ALA A 667 -32.90 26.24 -8.02
C ALA A 667 -33.46 26.57 -9.41
N PHE A 668 -32.59 26.53 -10.41
CA PHE A 668 -32.79 26.94 -11.79
C PHE A 668 -32.69 25.76 -12.77
N GLY A 669 -32.31 24.58 -12.29
CA GLY A 669 -32.33 23.28 -12.94
C GLY A 669 -31.79 22.21 -12.00
N SER A 670 -32.20 20.96 -12.16
CA SER A 670 -31.57 19.84 -11.46
C SER A 670 -31.58 18.58 -12.34
N GLY A 671 -30.67 17.65 -12.03
CA GLY A 671 -30.60 16.36 -12.69
C GLY A 671 -29.88 15.33 -11.82
N HIS A 672 -29.97 14.07 -12.28
CA HIS A 672 -29.37 12.91 -11.63
C HIS A 672 -28.00 12.61 -12.21
N PHE A 673 -26.96 12.66 -11.39
CA PHE A 673 -25.55 12.63 -11.80
C PHE A 673 -24.80 11.71 -10.82
N GLU A 674 -23.89 10.88 -11.33
CA GLU A 674 -23.11 9.94 -10.51
C GLU A 674 -21.64 9.92 -10.98
N GLY A 675 -20.73 9.60 -10.05
CA GLY A 675 -19.30 9.44 -10.30
C GLY A 675 -18.46 10.67 -9.94
N PHE A 676 -17.16 10.60 -10.19
CA PHE A 676 -16.19 11.66 -9.87
C PHE A 676 -15.71 12.39 -11.13
N THR A 677 -15.21 13.63 -10.98
CA THR A 677 -14.53 14.33 -12.06
C THR A 677 -13.33 13.52 -12.54
N ASP A 678 -13.12 13.48 -13.86
CA ASP A 678 -12.02 12.74 -14.47
C ASP A 678 -10.64 13.05 -13.84
N VAL A 679 -9.73 12.08 -13.89
CA VAL A 679 -8.34 12.22 -13.42
C VAL A 679 -7.58 13.22 -14.29
N GLN A 680 -6.39 13.65 -13.82
CA GLN A 680 -5.60 14.66 -14.51
C GLN A 680 -5.22 14.27 -15.94
N GLU A 681 -5.97 14.78 -16.92
CA GLU A 681 -5.72 14.60 -18.34
C GLU A 681 -5.00 15.82 -18.99
N SER A 682 -4.84 15.78 -20.32
CA SER A 682 -3.90 16.59 -21.10
C SER A 682 -4.03 18.13 -21.02
N TRP A 683 -5.15 18.70 -20.52
CA TRP A 683 -5.45 20.14 -20.53
C TRP A 683 -6.11 20.64 -19.24
N GLY A 684 -5.72 21.81 -18.74
CA GLY A 684 -6.32 22.43 -17.55
C GLY A 684 -7.66 23.14 -17.78
N MET A 685 -8.37 23.47 -16.69
CA MET A 685 -9.65 24.18 -16.68
C MET A 685 -9.54 25.57 -17.34
N GLN A 686 -10.57 25.96 -18.11
CA GLN A 686 -10.64 27.23 -18.82
C GLN A 686 -11.89 28.02 -18.44
N LEU A 687 -11.74 29.34 -18.27
CA LEU A 687 -12.87 30.28 -18.33
C LEU A 687 -12.94 30.84 -19.75
N GLY A 688 -14.07 30.61 -20.42
CA GLY A 688 -14.17 30.60 -21.87
C GLY A 688 -13.58 29.34 -22.49
N TYR A 689 -13.25 29.41 -23.77
CA TYR A 689 -12.73 28.30 -24.58
C TYR A 689 -11.70 28.79 -25.59
N THR A 690 -10.48 28.26 -25.53
CA THR A 690 -9.34 28.73 -26.35
C THR A 690 -9.59 28.61 -27.86
N PHE A 691 -10.48 27.72 -28.30
CA PHE A 691 -10.80 27.54 -29.72
C PHE A 691 -11.97 28.42 -30.22
N LYS A 692 -12.37 29.43 -29.42
CA LYS A 692 -13.44 30.41 -29.70
C LYS A 692 -14.85 29.82 -29.56
N ASP A 693 -15.88 30.65 -29.72
CA ASP A 693 -17.29 30.41 -29.32
C ASP A 693 -17.54 30.74 -27.84
N ASN A 694 -16.89 31.79 -27.33
CA ASN A 694 -17.01 32.20 -25.93
C ASN A 694 -18.32 32.96 -25.68
N PHE A 695 -18.84 32.79 -24.47
CA PHE A 695 -19.84 33.70 -23.92
C PHE A 695 -19.34 35.14 -24.00
N GLU A 696 -20.18 36.06 -24.48
CA GLU A 696 -19.85 37.48 -24.57
C GLU A 696 -20.47 38.23 -23.38
N GLY A 697 -19.67 38.48 -22.35
CA GLY A 697 -20.14 39.11 -21.12
C GLY A 697 -19.11 39.19 -20.00
N LEU A 698 -19.49 39.85 -18.91
CA LEU A 698 -18.63 40.05 -17.75
C LEU A 698 -18.83 38.92 -16.73
N ILE A 699 -17.74 38.45 -16.14
CA ILE A 699 -17.73 37.52 -15.01
C ILE A 699 -16.93 38.09 -13.84
N ARG A 700 -17.30 37.77 -12.61
CA ARG A 700 -16.52 38.05 -11.39
C ARG A 700 -16.91 37.05 -10.31
N ASN A 701 -16.20 37.08 -9.17
CA ASN A 701 -16.49 36.19 -8.04
C ASN A 701 -16.55 34.71 -8.46
N VAL A 702 -15.63 34.31 -9.35
CA VAL A 702 -15.55 32.92 -9.81
C VAL A 702 -14.86 32.10 -8.74
N SER A 703 -15.50 31.04 -8.27
CA SER A 703 -14.93 30.11 -7.31
C SER A 703 -15.30 28.67 -7.64
N LEU A 704 -14.39 27.77 -7.32
CA LEU A 704 -14.61 26.33 -7.31
C LEU A 704 -14.22 25.80 -5.92
N SER A 705 -15.11 25.03 -5.31
CA SER A 705 -14.86 24.32 -4.05
C SER A 705 -15.22 22.84 -4.16
N ASN A 706 -14.62 21.99 -3.35
CA ASN A 706 -14.95 20.55 -3.24
C ASN A 706 -16.10 20.28 -2.25
N VAL A 707 -17.01 21.23 -2.08
CA VAL A 707 -18.14 21.15 -1.15
C VAL A 707 -19.40 21.47 -1.93
N SER A 708 -20.47 20.70 -1.74
CA SER A 708 -21.80 20.97 -2.34
C SER A 708 -22.62 21.95 -1.48
N ILE A 709 -23.59 22.64 -2.10
CA ILE A 709 -24.59 23.46 -1.40
C ILE A 709 -25.77 22.55 -1.00
N GLY A 710 -25.92 22.27 0.30
CA GLY A 710 -27.10 21.55 0.82
C GLY A 710 -28.35 22.44 0.94
N GLU A 711 -29.53 21.90 0.63
CA GLU A 711 -30.80 22.56 0.93
C GLU A 711 -31.08 22.43 2.44
N THR A 712 -31.28 23.54 3.17
CA THR A 712 -31.81 23.47 4.54
C THR A 712 -33.25 22.98 4.50
N VAL A 713 -33.47 21.67 4.58
CA VAL A 713 -34.81 21.06 4.69
C VAL A 713 -35.26 21.11 6.15
N GLU A 714 -36.24 21.96 6.46
CA GLU A 714 -37.04 21.80 7.69
C GLU A 714 -37.87 20.51 7.57
N VAL A 715 -37.47 19.47 8.32
CA VAL A 715 -38.24 18.22 8.41
C VAL A 715 -39.55 18.48 9.18
N THR A 716 -40.68 18.33 8.50
CA THR A 716 -41.98 18.14 9.17
C THR A 716 -42.25 16.64 9.31
N PRO A 717 -42.64 16.14 10.50
CA PRO A 717 -42.72 14.70 10.73
C PRO A 717 -43.98 14.09 10.08
N LEU A 718 -43.81 12.94 9.42
CA LEU A 718 -44.87 12.09 8.89
C LEU A 718 -44.82 10.68 9.56
N PRO A 719 -45.93 9.92 9.52
CA PRO A 719 -46.57 9.34 10.71
C PRO A 719 -46.14 7.91 11.06
N GLU A 720 -46.28 7.57 12.35
CA GLU A 720 -46.09 6.23 12.92
C GLU A 720 -46.86 5.11 12.16
N VAL A 721 -46.13 4.06 11.80
CA VAL A 721 -46.66 2.74 11.38
C VAL A 721 -46.58 1.78 12.59
N PRO A 722 -47.58 0.92 12.84
CA PRO A 722 -47.72 0.23 14.13
C PRO A 722 -46.82 -1.01 14.26
N ASN A 723 -46.12 -1.12 15.39
CA ASN A 723 -45.36 -2.29 15.83
C ASN A 723 -46.18 -3.59 15.89
N PRO A 724 -45.63 -4.75 15.48
CA PRO A 724 -46.11 -6.05 15.91
C PRO A 724 -45.65 -6.35 17.36
N THR A 725 -46.49 -7.07 18.10
CA THR A 725 -46.34 -7.34 19.53
C THR A 725 -45.24 -8.36 19.84
N VAL A 726 -44.24 -7.96 20.63
CA VAL A 726 -43.22 -8.82 21.26
C VAL A 726 -43.55 -9.03 22.74
N ASP A 727 -43.18 -10.20 23.27
CA ASP A 727 -43.54 -10.76 24.59
C ASP A 727 -43.04 -9.90 25.78
N PRO A 728 -43.92 -9.45 26.70
CA PRO A 728 -43.56 -8.49 27.76
C PRO A 728 -42.82 -9.10 28.97
N THR A 729 -42.09 -10.22 28.82
CA THR A 729 -41.37 -10.86 29.94
C THR A 729 -39.84 -10.75 29.89
N ILE A 730 -39.27 -10.06 28.91
CA ILE A 730 -37.84 -9.71 28.88
C ILE A 730 -37.72 -8.20 29.16
N GLU A 731 -36.86 -7.81 30.11
CA GLU A 731 -36.56 -6.39 30.40
C GLU A 731 -35.61 -5.86 29.31
N ASN A 732 -36.09 -5.66 28.08
CA ASN A 732 -35.28 -5.03 27.03
C ASN A 732 -35.10 -3.54 27.35
N GLN A 733 -33.86 -3.05 27.33
CA GLN A 733 -33.61 -1.62 27.14
C GLN A 733 -33.67 -1.33 25.63
N THR A 734 -34.33 -0.23 25.26
CA THR A 734 -34.48 0.17 23.86
C THR A 734 -33.70 1.44 23.63
N TYR A 735 -32.69 1.38 22.77
CA TYR A 735 -31.90 2.53 22.35
C TYR A 735 -32.34 2.94 20.94
N VAL A 736 -32.78 4.20 20.77
CA VAL A 736 -33.17 4.79 19.48
C VAL A 736 -32.63 6.21 19.43
N GLN A 737 -31.82 6.57 18.43
CA GLN A 737 -31.38 7.96 18.19
C GLN A 737 -30.90 8.21 16.74
N GLU A 738 -31.02 9.46 16.28
CA GLU A 738 -30.74 9.93 14.92
C GLU A 738 -29.27 10.36 14.76
N GLY A 739 -28.57 9.83 13.76
CA GLY A 739 -27.20 10.17 13.34
C GLY A 739 -26.17 9.07 13.62
N GLY A 740 -25.42 8.67 12.58
CA GLY A 740 -24.45 7.56 12.59
C GLY A 740 -23.45 7.64 13.74
N TYR A 741 -23.54 6.71 14.68
CA TYR A 741 -22.77 6.70 15.92
C TYR A 741 -22.57 5.28 16.46
N VAL A 742 -21.44 5.08 17.15
CA VAL A 742 -21.16 3.88 17.96
C VAL A 742 -22.21 3.72 19.09
N GLN A 743 -23.08 2.72 19.03
CA GLN A 743 -24.00 2.37 20.12
C GLN A 743 -23.44 1.20 20.93
N GLY A 744 -23.12 1.43 22.20
CA GLY A 744 -22.75 0.37 23.15
C GLY A 744 -23.95 -0.08 23.98
N GLY A 745 -24.32 -1.35 23.86
CA GLY A 745 -25.26 -2.08 24.70
C GLY A 745 -24.71 -2.34 26.11
N THR A 746 -25.30 -3.32 26.79
CA THR A 746 -24.99 -3.71 28.16
C THR A 746 -24.71 -5.21 28.22
N GLU A 747 -24.33 -5.74 29.38
CA GLU A 747 -24.24 -7.21 29.57
C GLU A 747 -25.63 -7.90 29.70
N LEU A 748 -26.68 -7.31 29.14
CA LEU A 748 -28.06 -7.81 29.16
C LEU A 748 -28.65 -7.69 27.75
N SER A 749 -29.63 -8.55 27.44
CA SER A 749 -30.40 -8.47 26.19
C SER A 749 -30.98 -7.08 25.90
N ASP A 750 -30.52 -6.52 24.79
CA ASP A 750 -30.80 -5.17 24.31
C ASP A 750 -31.53 -5.18 22.96
N LEU A 751 -32.24 -4.09 22.66
CA LEU A 751 -32.76 -3.81 21.31
C LEU A 751 -32.10 -2.54 20.80
N MET A 752 -31.31 -2.71 19.75
CA MET A 752 -30.50 -1.71 19.10
C MET A 752 -31.04 -1.45 17.69
N ILE A 753 -31.31 -0.17 17.40
CA ILE A 753 -31.91 0.25 16.13
C ILE A 753 -31.01 1.36 15.57
N GLY A 754 -30.44 1.09 14.40
CA GLY A 754 -29.66 2.04 13.61
C GLY A 754 -30.56 3.01 12.84
N THR A 755 -29.94 3.70 11.90
CA THR A 755 -30.45 4.87 11.22
C THR A 755 -30.61 4.57 9.72
N VAL A 756 -30.29 5.53 8.86
CA VAL A 756 -30.31 5.36 7.40
C VAL A 756 -28.95 5.65 6.79
N GLY A 757 -27.91 5.75 7.63
CA GLY A 757 -26.52 5.84 7.21
C GLY A 757 -25.66 5.01 8.17
N ASP A 758 -24.39 4.87 7.81
CA ASP A 758 -23.44 3.91 8.38
C ASP A 758 -23.36 3.97 9.91
N ASP A 759 -23.82 2.92 10.57
CA ASP A 759 -23.85 2.77 12.00
C ASP A 759 -22.80 1.78 12.50
N VAL A 760 -22.25 2.02 13.69
CA VAL A 760 -21.40 1.05 14.38
C VAL A 760 -22.08 0.66 15.67
N VAL A 761 -22.30 -0.63 15.93
CA VAL A 761 -23.06 -1.05 17.12
C VAL A 761 -22.36 -2.21 17.81
N LYS A 762 -22.32 -2.17 19.14
CA LYS A 762 -21.76 -3.21 19.99
C LYS A 762 -22.73 -3.65 21.08
N GLY A 763 -23.12 -4.92 21.12
CA GLY A 763 -24.06 -5.47 22.11
C GLY A 763 -23.46 -5.77 23.48
N LEU A 764 -22.28 -6.42 23.49
CA LEU A 764 -21.57 -6.94 24.68
C LEU A 764 -22.01 -8.37 25.05
N ASP A 765 -22.65 -8.60 26.20
CA ASP A 765 -23.11 -9.93 26.60
C ASP A 765 -24.66 -9.91 26.61
N GLY A 766 -25.33 -11.01 26.32
CA GLY A 766 -26.78 -11.14 26.35
C GLY A 766 -27.38 -11.36 24.96
N ASP A 767 -28.61 -11.88 24.92
CA ASP A 767 -29.31 -12.18 23.66
C ASP A 767 -29.90 -10.88 23.07
N ASP A 768 -29.20 -10.26 22.13
CA ASP A 768 -29.46 -8.94 21.59
C ASP A 768 -30.22 -8.95 20.25
N VAL A 769 -30.83 -7.81 19.91
CA VAL A 769 -31.50 -7.60 18.62
C VAL A 769 -31.03 -6.31 17.97
N PHE A 770 -30.49 -6.40 16.75
CA PHE A 770 -29.95 -5.30 15.95
C PHE A 770 -30.82 -5.07 14.72
N ARG A 771 -31.14 -3.81 14.41
CA ARG A 771 -31.86 -3.41 13.19
C ARG A 771 -31.24 -2.14 12.63
N MET A 772 -30.30 -2.28 11.70
CA MET A 772 -29.39 -1.18 11.38
C MET A 772 -29.98 -0.23 10.33
N GLY A 773 -30.64 -0.76 9.31
CA GLY A 773 -31.57 0.02 8.50
C GLY A 773 -31.06 0.23 7.08
N ALA A 774 -30.53 1.41 6.77
CA ALA A 774 -29.81 1.63 5.53
C ALA A 774 -28.44 2.26 5.87
N GLY A 775 -27.46 2.14 4.99
CA GLY A 775 -26.06 2.49 5.27
C GLY A 775 -25.20 1.25 5.42
N ASP A 776 -23.89 1.41 5.34
CA ASP A 776 -22.91 0.33 5.49
C ASP A 776 -22.62 0.15 6.99
N ASP A 777 -23.33 -0.80 7.63
CA ASP A 777 -23.38 -0.90 9.09
C ASP A 777 -22.40 -1.93 9.66
N LEU A 778 -21.68 -1.60 10.73
CA LEU A 778 -20.81 -2.51 11.48
C LEU A 778 -21.45 -2.94 12.80
N VAL A 779 -21.85 -4.20 12.91
CA VAL A 779 -22.42 -4.79 14.12
C VAL A 779 -21.46 -5.78 14.77
N ASN A 780 -21.20 -5.58 16.05
CA ASN A 780 -20.59 -6.52 16.97
C ASN A 780 -21.63 -6.95 18.00
N ALA A 781 -22.19 -8.14 17.85
CA ALA A 781 -23.25 -8.60 18.73
C ALA A 781 -22.70 -8.97 20.12
N GLY A 782 -21.65 -9.78 20.15
CA GLY A 782 -20.93 -10.13 21.37
C GLY A 782 -21.35 -11.51 21.89
N ALA A 783 -21.27 -11.78 23.18
CA ALA A 783 -21.60 -13.11 23.68
C ALA A 783 -23.11 -13.26 23.97
N GLY A 784 -23.83 -14.13 23.28
CA GLY A 784 -25.27 -14.28 23.45
C GLY A 784 -25.89 -15.04 22.28
N ASP A 785 -27.19 -15.34 22.33
CA ASP A 785 -27.89 -15.82 21.13
C ASP A 785 -28.51 -14.60 20.41
N ASP A 786 -27.81 -14.04 19.42
CA ASP A 786 -28.12 -12.71 18.87
C ASP A 786 -28.92 -12.74 17.55
N LEU A 787 -29.65 -11.65 17.29
CA LEU A 787 -30.41 -11.46 16.05
C LEU A 787 -30.04 -10.14 15.36
N MET A 788 -29.36 -10.24 14.22
CA MET A 788 -28.87 -9.11 13.45
C MET A 788 -29.62 -8.93 12.13
N TYR A 789 -30.01 -7.69 11.85
CA TYR A 789 -30.47 -7.23 10.54
C TYR A 789 -29.60 -6.03 10.14
N GLY A 790 -28.79 -6.20 9.10
CA GLY A 790 -28.01 -5.14 8.47
C GLY A 790 -28.96 -4.16 7.78
N GLY A 791 -29.40 -4.48 6.58
CA GLY A 791 -30.46 -3.75 5.90
C GLY A 791 -30.10 -3.46 4.45
N ASP A 792 -30.17 -2.19 4.04
CA ASP A 792 -29.70 -1.75 2.73
C ASP A 792 -28.30 -1.12 2.87
N GLY A 793 -27.25 -1.69 2.30
CA GLY A 793 -25.86 -1.25 2.43
C GLY A 793 -24.93 -2.45 2.50
N ASN A 794 -23.62 -2.23 2.43
CA ASN A 794 -22.61 -3.27 2.57
C ASN A 794 -22.29 -3.45 4.06
N ASP A 795 -22.98 -4.36 4.73
CA ASP A 795 -22.94 -4.48 6.17
C ASP A 795 -21.86 -5.46 6.66
N ILE A 796 -21.24 -5.16 7.80
CA ILE A 796 -20.36 -6.09 8.53
C ILE A 796 -21.08 -6.57 9.79
N LEU A 797 -21.53 -7.82 9.82
CA LEU A 797 -22.27 -8.41 10.94
C LEU A 797 -21.44 -9.48 11.66
N GLN A 798 -21.15 -9.27 12.95
CA GLN A 798 -20.32 -10.17 13.76
C GLN A 798 -21.10 -10.72 14.96
N GLY A 799 -21.32 -12.04 15.00
CA GLY A 799 -22.01 -12.75 16.08
C GLY A 799 -21.19 -12.85 17.36
N PHE A 800 -19.99 -13.43 17.29
CA PHE A 800 -19.20 -13.93 18.43
C PHE A 800 -19.86 -15.15 19.10
N ALA A 801 -19.57 -15.41 20.37
CA ALA A 801 -19.92 -16.66 21.03
C ALA A 801 -21.45 -16.76 21.25
N GLY A 802 -22.11 -17.65 20.53
CA GLY A 802 -23.57 -17.61 20.48
C GLY A 802 -24.20 -18.69 19.63
N THR A 803 -25.52 -18.77 19.64
CA THR A 803 -26.28 -19.30 18.50
C THR A 803 -27.01 -18.13 17.84
N ASP A 804 -26.39 -17.58 16.83
CA ASP A 804 -26.72 -16.30 16.24
C ASP A 804 -27.52 -16.44 14.95
N THR A 805 -28.27 -15.40 14.64
CA THR A 805 -28.97 -15.26 13.36
C THR A 805 -28.67 -13.91 12.75
N ALA A 806 -28.08 -13.91 11.56
CA ALA A 806 -27.74 -12.70 10.83
C ALA A 806 -28.43 -12.66 9.47
N TYR A 807 -28.91 -11.47 9.11
CA TYR A 807 -29.43 -11.14 7.79
C TYR A 807 -28.70 -9.89 7.32
N GLY A 808 -27.90 -10.01 6.25
CA GLY A 808 -27.22 -8.89 5.60
C GLY A 808 -28.26 -7.95 4.99
N GLY A 809 -28.82 -8.33 3.84
CA GLY A 809 -29.99 -7.67 3.26
C GLY A 809 -29.79 -7.35 1.79
N SER A 810 -29.53 -6.09 1.46
CA SER A 810 -29.24 -5.63 0.11
C SER A 810 -27.93 -4.87 0.12
N GLY A 811 -26.95 -5.30 -0.65
CA GLY A 811 -25.57 -4.81 -0.57
C GLY A 811 -24.63 -5.99 -0.37
N ASP A 812 -23.35 -5.79 -0.65
CA ASP A 812 -22.34 -6.84 -0.56
C ASP A 812 -21.92 -7.00 0.91
N ASP A 813 -22.53 -7.97 1.59
CA ASP A 813 -22.46 -8.10 3.05
C ASP A 813 -21.34 -9.02 3.52
N LEU A 814 -20.74 -8.69 4.66
CA LEU A 814 -19.73 -9.48 5.35
C LEU A 814 -20.24 -10.01 6.69
N ILE A 815 -20.57 -11.30 6.76
CA ILE A 815 -21.22 -11.90 7.91
C ILE A 815 -20.32 -12.97 8.55
N TYR A 816 -19.93 -12.74 9.80
CA TYR A 816 -19.17 -13.68 10.63
C TYR A 816 -20.00 -14.12 11.83
N ALA A 817 -20.31 -15.42 11.93
CA ALA A 817 -20.85 -15.97 13.18
C ALA A 817 -19.79 -15.93 14.28
N ASN A 818 -18.56 -16.42 14.05
CA ASN A 818 -17.48 -16.43 15.04
C ASN A 818 -16.14 -15.99 14.43
N ILE A 819 -15.39 -15.12 15.12
CA ILE A 819 -14.07 -14.65 14.67
C ILE A 819 -12.89 -15.32 15.41
N ALA A 820 -13.15 -16.12 16.44
CA ALA A 820 -12.13 -16.78 17.27
C ALA A 820 -12.34 -18.30 17.40
N TYR A 821 -11.25 -19.07 17.32
CA TYR A 821 -11.28 -20.53 17.48
C TYR A 821 -11.75 -20.96 18.88
N GLY A 822 -12.79 -21.80 18.94
CA GLY A 822 -13.33 -22.36 20.19
C GLY A 822 -14.58 -21.66 20.74
N GLU A 823 -15.12 -20.67 20.02
CA GLU A 823 -16.44 -20.09 20.26
C GLU A 823 -17.45 -20.87 19.41
N ALA A 824 -18.09 -21.89 20.00
CA ALA A 824 -18.96 -22.80 19.26
C ALA A 824 -20.43 -22.34 19.25
N GLY A 825 -21.06 -22.33 18.07
CA GLY A 825 -22.45 -21.93 17.79
C GLY A 825 -23.20 -22.92 16.89
N ASN A 826 -24.43 -22.62 16.49
CA ASN A 826 -25.11 -23.32 15.39
C ASN A 826 -25.93 -22.28 14.63
N ASP A 827 -25.25 -21.51 13.82
CA ASP A 827 -25.67 -20.17 13.42
C ASP A 827 -26.53 -20.20 12.16
N ASN A 828 -27.26 -19.12 11.91
CA ASN A 828 -28.15 -18.99 10.76
C ASN A 828 -27.87 -17.69 10.03
N LEU A 829 -27.06 -17.79 8.99
CA LEU A 829 -26.54 -16.65 8.25
C LEU A 829 -27.23 -16.53 6.89
N ARG A 830 -27.63 -15.31 6.54
CA ARG A 830 -28.20 -15.00 5.24
C ARG A 830 -27.64 -13.72 4.67
N GLY A 831 -27.15 -13.80 3.44
CA GLY A 831 -26.55 -12.69 2.71
C GLY A 831 -27.64 -11.78 2.19
N GLY A 832 -28.12 -12.00 0.98
CA GLY A 832 -29.08 -11.07 0.43
C GLY A 832 -29.38 -11.26 -1.05
N SER A 833 -29.34 -10.14 -1.76
CA SER A 833 -29.55 -10.07 -3.21
C SER A 833 -28.28 -9.69 -3.99
N SER A 834 -27.16 -9.60 -3.29
CA SER A 834 -25.89 -9.00 -3.70
C SER A 834 -24.74 -9.95 -3.36
N SER A 835 -23.51 -9.63 -3.72
CA SER A 835 -22.38 -10.55 -3.61
C SER A 835 -21.85 -10.58 -2.17
N ASP A 836 -22.15 -11.64 -1.45
CA ASP A 836 -21.95 -11.71 -0.01
C ASP A 836 -20.79 -12.64 0.40
N TYR A 837 -20.20 -12.38 1.58
CA TYR A 837 -19.19 -13.23 2.21
C TYR A 837 -19.66 -13.70 3.59
N LEU A 838 -19.91 -15.01 3.74
CA LEU A 838 -20.52 -15.59 4.94
C LEU A 838 -19.63 -16.67 5.58
N VAL A 839 -19.38 -16.56 6.88
CA VAL A 839 -18.55 -17.50 7.65
C VAL A 839 -19.29 -18.04 8.86
N GLY A 840 -19.54 -19.36 8.88
CA GLY A 840 -20.24 -20.08 9.97
C GLY A 840 -19.38 -20.31 11.21
N GLY A 841 -18.10 -20.63 11.05
CA GLY A 841 -17.20 -20.78 12.20
C GLY A 841 -17.25 -22.19 12.81
N ASP A 842 -17.24 -22.31 14.14
CA ASP A 842 -17.31 -23.61 14.81
C ASP A 842 -18.77 -23.93 15.13
N GLY A 843 -19.37 -24.98 14.55
CA GLY A 843 -20.80 -25.19 14.78
C GLY A 843 -21.46 -26.28 13.97
N ASN A 844 -22.79 -26.18 13.80
CA ASN A 844 -23.47 -26.87 12.70
C ASN A 844 -24.38 -25.83 12.08
N ASP A 845 -23.83 -25.11 11.12
CA ASP A 845 -24.35 -23.82 10.72
C ASP A 845 -25.27 -23.96 9.51
N PHE A 846 -26.18 -23.00 9.37
CA PHE A 846 -27.03 -22.84 8.21
C PHE A 846 -26.65 -21.54 7.51
N ILE A 847 -26.05 -21.66 6.33
CA ILE A 847 -25.60 -20.53 5.53
C ILE A 847 -26.39 -20.51 4.21
N GLN A 848 -27.01 -19.37 3.92
CA GLN A 848 -27.72 -19.15 2.67
C GLN A 848 -27.38 -17.77 2.11
N ALA A 849 -26.57 -17.67 1.07
CA ALA A 849 -26.08 -16.39 0.56
C ALA A 849 -27.17 -15.63 -0.20
N GLY A 850 -27.51 -15.97 -1.45
CA GLY A 850 -28.78 -15.53 -2.02
C GLY A 850 -28.82 -15.37 -3.53
N GLU A 851 -28.78 -14.13 -4.01
CA GLU A 851 -28.60 -13.81 -5.42
C GLU A 851 -27.22 -13.15 -5.57
N ALA A 852 -26.62 -13.22 -6.77
CA ALA A 852 -25.26 -12.77 -7.09
C ALA A 852 -24.17 -13.77 -6.68
N ASP A 853 -22.92 -13.46 -7.03
CA ASP A 853 -21.80 -14.38 -6.93
C ASP A 853 -21.25 -14.32 -5.49
N ASP A 854 -21.47 -15.37 -4.70
CA ASP A 854 -21.26 -15.37 -3.24
C ASP A 854 -20.06 -16.22 -2.78
N VAL A 855 -19.55 -15.95 -1.58
CA VAL A 855 -18.54 -16.80 -0.89
C VAL A 855 -19.06 -17.30 0.45
N LEU A 856 -19.09 -18.62 0.62
CA LEU A 856 -19.56 -19.28 1.84
C LEU A 856 -18.45 -20.13 2.44
N ILE A 857 -18.24 -20.01 3.76
CA ILE A 857 -17.31 -20.82 4.53
C ILE A 857 -18.07 -21.46 5.69
N GLY A 858 -18.27 -22.78 5.63
CA GLY A 858 -18.95 -23.51 6.71
C GLY A 858 -18.15 -23.42 8.02
N GLY A 859 -16.90 -23.86 7.97
CA GLY A 859 -16.01 -23.91 9.12
C GLY A 859 -15.93 -25.32 9.69
N SER A 860 -15.90 -25.46 11.02
CA SER A 860 -15.83 -26.77 11.66
C SER A 860 -17.22 -27.28 11.99
N GLY A 861 -17.57 -28.48 11.54
CA GLY A 861 -18.76 -29.19 11.99
C GLY A 861 -19.67 -29.58 10.85
N ALA A 862 -20.97 -29.79 11.11
CA ALA A 862 -21.86 -30.40 10.14
C ALA A 862 -22.82 -29.38 9.53
N ASP A 863 -22.32 -28.61 8.56
CA ASP A 863 -22.99 -27.41 8.06
C ASP A 863 -23.93 -27.69 6.88
N VAL A 864 -24.81 -26.71 6.62
CA VAL A 864 -25.70 -26.65 5.47
C VAL A 864 -25.45 -25.35 4.74
N MET A 865 -24.78 -25.42 3.60
CA MET A 865 -24.47 -24.27 2.76
C MET A 865 -25.30 -24.24 1.48
N LYS A 866 -25.80 -23.05 1.14
CA LYS A 866 -26.57 -22.76 -0.07
C LYS A 866 -26.10 -21.45 -0.68
N GLY A 867 -25.47 -21.50 -1.85
CA GLY A 867 -25.05 -20.31 -2.61
C GLY A 867 -26.27 -19.52 -3.06
N GLY A 868 -26.94 -19.98 -4.12
CA GLY A 868 -28.22 -19.45 -4.53
C GLY A 868 -28.30 -19.27 -6.03
N ASN A 869 -28.46 -18.04 -6.51
CA ASN A 869 -28.27 -17.74 -7.93
C ASN A 869 -26.97 -16.94 -8.06
N GLY A 870 -26.08 -17.29 -8.96
CA GLY A 870 -24.77 -16.65 -9.09
C GLY A 870 -23.70 -17.72 -9.29
N ASN A 871 -22.47 -17.30 -9.50
CA ASN A 871 -21.32 -18.19 -9.53
C ASN A 871 -20.69 -18.20 -8.14
N ASP A 872 -21.06 -19.19 -7.34
CA ASP A 872 -20.77 -19.19 -5.91
C ASP A 872 -19.51 -20.01 -5.59
N VAL A 873 -18.79 -19.61 -4.55
CA VAL A 873 -17.65 -20.35 -3.99
C VAL A 873 -17.99 -20.86 -2.59
N LEU A 874 -18.01 -22.18 -2.42
CA LEU A 874 -18.36 -22.85 -1.18
C LEU A 874 -17.14 -23.57 -0.60
N VAL A 875 -16.60 -23.06 0.50
CA VAL A 875 -15.50 -23.69 1.24
C VAL A 875 -16.08 -24.67 2.26
N ALA A 876 -15.84 -25.95 2.00
CA ALA A 876 -16.45 -27.05 2.71
C ALA A 876 -15.43 -28.00 3.35
N ASP A 877 -15.89 -28.70 4.38
CA ASP A 877 -15.13 -29.71 5.09
C ASP A 877 -15.73 -31.13 4.96
N MET A 878 -15.13 -32.09 5.68
CA MET A 878 -15.53 -33.49 5.61
C MET A 878 -16.71 -33.86 6.52
N ASP A 879 -17.22 -32.96 7.34
CA ASP A 879 -18.35 -33.15 8.26
C ASP A 879 -19.65 -32.49 7.75
N ASP A 880 -19.55 -31.54 6.81
CA ASP A 880 -20.69 -30.87 6.13
C ASP A 880 -21.81 -31.76 5.59
N LEU A 881 -23.06 -31.39 5.87
CA LEU A 881 -24.24 -32.19 5.51
C LEU A 881 -24.74 -31.88 4.09
N THR A 882 -24.68 -30.63 3.66
CA THR A 882 -25.21 -30.17 2.38
C THR A 882 -24.38 -29.02 1.82
N ILE A 883 -23.98 -29.16 0.56
CA ILE A 883 -23.26 -28.15 -0.21
C ILE A 883 -24.06 -27.95 -1.48
N ASN A 884 -24.74 -26.82 -1.59
CA ASN A 884 -25.60 -26.56 -2.74
C ASN A 884 -25.27 -25.22 -3.36
N GLY A 885 -24.50 -25.20 -4.46
CA GLY A 885 -24.14 -23.97 -5.16
C GLY A 885 -25.39 -23.27 -5.65
N GLY A 886 -26.14 -23.92 -6.53
CA GLY A 886 -27.48 -23.48 -6.88
C GLY A 886 -27.62 -23.30 -8.38
N ALA A 887 -27.89 -22.09 -8.81
CA ALA A 887 -27.98 -21.74 -10.22
C ALA A 887 -26.82 -20.82 -10.60
N GLY A 888 -26.06 -21.18 -11.63
CA GLY A 888 -24.86 -20.48 -12.08
C GLY A 888 -23.72 -21.47 -12.31
N THR A 889 -22.48 -21.03 -12.14
CA THR A 889 -21.29 -21.89 -12.23
C THR A 889 -20.54 -21.84 -10.92
N ASP A 890 -20.75 -22.86 -10.09
CA ASP A 890 -20.36 -22.87 -8.70
C ASP A 890 -19.13 -23.78 -8.46
N ILE A 891 -18.32 -23.39 -7.49
CA ILE A 891 -17.10 -24.08 -7.09
C ILE A 891 -17.22 -24.50 -5.62
N ALA A 892 -16.99 -25.77 -5.31
CA ALA A 892 -16.78 -26.21 -3.94
C ALA A 892 -15.31 -26.56 -3.69
N LEU A 893 -14.71 -25.88 -2.72
CA LEU A 893 -13.31 -26.04 -2.30
C LEU A 893 -13.25 -26.91 -1.05
N PHE A 894 -12.39 -27.94 -1.06
CA PHE A 894 -12.25 -28.86 0.07
C PHE A 894 -10.83 -28.85 0.64
N PHE A 895 -10.70 -28.47 1.91
CA PHE A 895 -9.42 -28.49 2.64
C PHE A 895 -9.41 -29.63 3.66
N ALA A 896 -8.73 -30.76 3.39
CA ALA A 896 -8.78 -31.93 4.28
C ALA A 896 -7.43 -32.35 4.89
N ALA A 897 -7.50 -32.75 6.17
CA ALA A 897 -6.54 -33.63 6.84
C ALA A 897 -6.99 -35.10 6.75
N GLN A 898 -6.48 -35.86 5.77
CA GLN A 898 -6.68 -37.31 5.51
C GLN A 898 -8.12 -37.88 5.61
N GLY A 899 -8.73 -38.23 4.48
CA GLY A 899 -10.01 -38.96 4.45
C GLY A 899 -10.49 -39.38 3.06
N SER A 900 -11.56 -40.18 3.01
CA SER A 900 -12.29 -40.53 1.79
C SER A 900 -13.60 -39.75 1.78
N PHE A 901 -13.81 -38.90 0.78
CA PHE A 901 -15.04 -38.17 0.54
C PHE A 901 -16.02 -39.02 -0.28
N GLN A 902 -17.23 -39.24 0.24
CA GLN A 902 -18.27 -40.03 -0.41
C GLN A 902 -19.51 -39.17 -0.71
N PHE A 903 -19.87 -39.02 -2.00
CA PHE A 903 -21.10 -38.31 -2.40
C PHE A 903 -22.38 -39.11 -2.11
N ALA A 904 -22.26 -40.38 -1.72
CA ALA A 904 -23.40 -41.25 -1.53
C ALA A 904 -24.26 -40.88 -0.31
N ASP A 905 -23.69 -40.19 0.69
CA ASP A 905 -24.35 -39.82 1.96
C ASP A 905 -24.37 -38.29 2.24
N LYS A 906 -23.74 -37.46 1.39
CA LYS A 906 -23.68 -35.98 1.50
C LYS A 906 -24.27 -35.31 0.26
N MET A 907 -25.09 -34.28 0.45
CA MET A 907 -25.84 -33.66 -0.65
C MET A 907 -25.01 -32.52 -1.29
N VAL A 908 -24.12 -32.87 -2.23
CA VAL A 908 -23.51 -31.88 -3.16
C VAL A 908 -24.39 -31.78 -4.40
N VAL A 909 -24.95 -30.59 -4.66
CA VAL A 909 -25.95 -30.34 -5.72
C VAL A 909 -25.72 -28.95 -6.33
N GLY A 910 -25.91 -28.80 -7.64
CA GLY A 910 -25.71 -27.50 -8.31
C GLY A 910 -24.30 -26.97 -8.09
N VAL A 911 -23.30 -27.80 -8.35
CA VAL A 911 -21.88 -27.40 -8.29
C VAL A 911 -21.18 -27.98 -9.52
N GLU A 912 -20.46 -27.13 -10.23
CA GLU A 912 -19.82 -27.43 -11.51
C GLU A 912 -18.35 -27.80 -11.34
N GLU A 913 -17.69 -27.30 -10.30
CA GLU A 913 -16.30 -27.62 -9.99
C GLU A 913 -16.10 -28.04 -8.54
N LEU A 914 -15.35 -29.13 -8.35
CA LEU A 914 -14.93 -29.61 -7.03
C LEU A 914 -13.41 -29.60 -7.01
N ASP A 915 -12.85 -28.74 -6.17
CA ASP A 915 -11.41 -28.55 -6.07
C ASP A 915 -10.88 -29.17 -4.78
N PHE A 916 -9.94 -30.12 -4.94
CA PHE A 916 -9.23 -30.81 -3.86
C PHE A 916 -7.73 -30.49 -3.83
N THR A 917 -7.28 -29.47 -4.58
CA THR A 917 -5.86 -29.06 -4.62
C THR A 917 -5.40 -28.56 -3.25
N ASN A 918 -4.15 -28.87 -2.88
CA ASN A 918 -3.51 -28.58 -1.58
C ASN A 918 -3.92 -29.47 -0.39
N ALA A 919 -4.65 -30.57 -0.61
CA ALA A 919 -4.99 -31.54 0.44
C ALA A 919 -4.06 -32.78 0.44
N LEU A 920 -4.03 -33.52 1.57
CA LEU A 920 -3.39 -34.86 1.61
C LEU A 920 -4.20 -35.84 0.74
N GLN A 921 -3.58 -36.91 0.21
CA GLN A 921 -4.24 -37.92 -0.66
C GLN A 921 -5.73 -38.17 -0.35
N ASN A 922 -6.58 -37.74 -1.27
CA ASN A 922 -8.03 -37.79 -1.18
C ASN A 922 -8.59 -38.97 -1.98
N THR A 923 -9.79 -39.41 -1.61
CA THR A 923 -10.58 -40.28 -2.46
C THR A 923 -11.99 -39.73 -2.60
N VAL A 924 -12.45 -39.56 -3.82
CA VAL A 924 -13.68 -38.88 -4.20
C VAL A 924 -14.59 -39.91 -4.88
N GLU A 925 -15.70 -40.31 -4.25
CA GLU A 925 -16.59 -41.38 -4.74
C GLU A 925 -17.86 -40.87 -5.46
N VAL A 926 -17.81 -40.73 -6.79
CA VAL A 926 -18.91 -40.20 -7.60
C VAL A 926 -19.99 -41.28 -7.86
N GLY A 927 -21.11 -41.20 -7.14
CA GLY A 927 -22.09 -42.29 -7.00
C GLY A 927 -23.45 -42.18 -7.71
N SER A 928 -23.69 -41.17 -8.58
CA SER A 928 -24.85 -41.19 -9.51
C SER A 928 -24.74 -40.15 -10.65
N ILE A 929 -25.24 -40.47 -11.85
CA ILE A 929 -25.40 -39.50 -12.95
C ILE A 929 -26.39 -38.39 -12.59
N SER A 930 -27.35 -38.63 -11.68
CA SER A 930 -28.32 -37.62 -11.28
C SER A 930 -27.71 -36.43 -10.55
N ASN A 931 -26.56 -36.59 -9.89
CA ASN A 931 -25.85 -35.47 -9.26
C ASN A 931 -25.14 -34.63 -10.32
N LEU A 932 -24.53 -35.26 -11.34
CA LEU A 932 -23.92 -34.57 -12.49
C LEU A 932 -24.93 -33.79 -13.34
N ARG A 933 -26.21 -34.15 -13.31
CA ARG A 933 -27.30 -33.47 -14.06
C ARG A 933 -27.98 -32.35 -13.28
N GLN A 934 -27.59 -32.18 -12.02
CA GLN A 934 -28.05 -31.07 -11.22
C GLN A 934 -27.08 -29.88 -11.32
N SER A 935 -25.95 -30.04 -12.02
CA SER A 935 -25.13 -28.91 -12.46
C SER A 935 -25.81 -28.22 -13.63
N ASP A 936 -25.62 -26.91 -13.73
CA ASP A 936 -26.20 -26.04 -14.73
C ASP A 936 -25.51 -26.15 -16.09
N THR A 937 -24.29 -26.70 -16.11
CA THR A 937 -23.47 -26.82 -17.33
C THR A 937 -23.52 -28.22 -17.96
N ASP A 938 -24.30 -29.17 -17.39
CA ASP A 938 -24.24 -30.61 -17.70
C ASP A 938 -22.82 -31.19 -17.56
N GLU A 939 -21.92 -30.49 -16.86
CA GLU A 939 -20.53 -30.85 -16.67
C GLU A 939 -20.16 -30.78 -15.19
N LEU A 940 -19.27 -31.68 -14.77
CA LEU A 940 -18.59 -31.62 -13.47
C LEU A 940 -17.09 -31.69 -13.69
N ILE A 941 -16.36 -30.74 -13.13
CA ILE A 941 -14.90 -30.71 -13.08
C ILE A 941 -14.48 -31.18 -11.70
N ILE A 942 -13.51 -32.10 -11.65
CA ILE A 942 -12.84 -32.51 -10.42
C ILE A 942 -11.36 -32.22 -10.56
N ARG A 943 -10.87 -31.31 -9.73
CA ARG A 943 -9.47 -30.91 -9.66
C ARG A 943 -8.80 -31.51 -8.43
N GLY A 944 -7.54 -31.90 -8.52
CA GLY A 944 -6.83 -32.52 -7.41
C GLY A 944 -5.36 -32.80 -7.73
N ASP A 945 -4.61 -33.22 -6.70
CA ASP A 945 -3.17 -33.40 -6.77
C ASP A 945 -2.75 -34.84 -7.08
N VAL A 946 -1.46 -35.02 -7.39
CA VAL A 946 -0.87 -36.34 -7.60
C VAL A 946 -1.04 -37.23 -6.36
N GLY A 947 -1.83 -38.30 -6.55
CA GLY A 947 -2.12 -39.29 -5.50
C GLY A 947 -3.58 -39.30 -5.05
N ASP A 948 -4.37 -38.32 -5.48
CA ASP A 948 -5.82 -38.34 -5.31
C ASP A 948 -6.48 -39.38 -6.21
N ILE A 949 -7.63 -39.89 -5.77
CA ILE A 949 -8.35 -40.95 -6.46
C ILE A 949 -9.80 -40.52 -6.70
N VAL A 950 -10.24 -40.47 -7.95
CA VAL A 950 -11.67 -40.45 -8.28
C VAL A 950 -12.14 -41.88 -8.45
N ARG A 951 -13.04 -42.33 -7.57
CA ARG A 951 -13.74 -43.61 -7.72
C ARG A 951 -15.13 -43.37 -8.28
N SER A 952 -15.53 -44.16 -9.26
CA SER A 952 -16.90 -44.07 -9.80
C SER A 952 -17.46 -45.44 -10.18
N ASP A 953 -18.74 -45.66 -9.90
CA ASP A 953 -19.53 -46.80 -10.40
C ASP A 953 -20.35 -46.44 -11.66
N LEU A 954 -20.15 -45.23 -12.19
CA LEU A 954 -20.85 -44.72 -13.36
C LEU A 954 -20.35 -45.35 -14.66
N ASP A 955 -21.29 -45.60 -15.58
CA ASP A 955 -21.01 -46.08 -16.95
C ASP A 955 -20.67 -44.88 -17.85
N LEU A 956 -19.42 -44.41 -17.76
CA LEU A 956 -18.88 -43.28 -18.54
C LEU A 956 -17.83 -43.75 -19.55
N ASP A 957 -17.89 -43.21 -20.77
CA ASP A 957 -16.93 -43.49 -21.84
C ASP A 957 -15.84 -42.40 -21.87
N TYR A 958 -14.56 -42.79 -21.87
CA TYR A 958 -13.46 -41.84 -22.09
C TYR A 958 -13.49 -41.30 -23.52
N VAL A 959 -13.55 -39.98 -23.68
CA VAL A 959 -13.73 -39.31 -24.99
C VAL A 959 -12.55 -38.42 -25.40
N GLY A 960 -11.57 -38.18 -24.53
CA GLY A 960 -10.36 -37.43 -24.85
C GLY A 960 -9.84 -36.63 -23.67
N GLN A 961 -8.96 -35.66 -23.96
CA GLN A 961 -8.49 -34.69 -22.98
C GLN A 961 -9.00 -33.29 -23.35
N ASP A 962 -9.22 -32.48 -22.33
CA ASP A 962 -9.53 -31.06 -22.44
C ASP A 962 -8.49 -30.25 -21.65
N VAL A 963 -8.24 -29.00 -22.03
CA VAL A 963 -7.30 -28.12 -21.29
C VAL A 963 -8.04 -26.84 -20.93
N ARG A 964 -8.12 -26.56 -19.63
CA ARG A 964 -8.77 -25.36 -19.08
C ARG A 964 -7.85 -24.74 -18.05
N ASP A 965 -7.63 -23.44 -18.17
CA ASP A 965 -6.83 -22.65 -17.22
C ASP A 965 -5.45 -23.26 -16.90
N GLY A 966 -4.82 -23.82 -17.94
CA GLY A 966 -3.50 -24.44 -17.85
C GLY A 966 -3.48 -25.88 -17.28
N VAL A 967 -4.62 -26.40 -16.81
CA VAL A 967 -4.78 -27.77 -16.32
C VAL A 967 -5.31 -28.67 -17.42
N THR A 968 -4.78 -29.89 -17.51
CA THR A 968 -5.26 -30.90 -18.46
C THR A 968 -6.20 -31.85 -17.73
N TYR A 969 -7.37 -32.11 -18.32
CA TYR A 969 -8.39 -32.99 -17.76
C TYR A 969 -8.63 -34.17 -18.69
N ASP A 970 -8.69 -35.38 -18.12
CA ASP A 970 -9.29 -36.53 -18.78
C ASP A 970 -10.81 -36.35 -18.82
N ARG A 971 -11.39 -36.41 -20.02
CA ARG A 971 -12.82 -36.13 -20.28
C ARG A 971 -13.59 -37.43 -20.51
N TYR A 972 -14.63 -37.63 -19.71
CA TYR A 972 -15.54 -38.78 -19.77
C TYR A 972 -16.96 -38.33 -20.10
N ALA A 973 -17.66 -39.08 -20.95
CA ALA A 973 -19.03 -38.78 -21.39
C ALA A 973 -20.02 -39.84 -20.89
N ALA A 974 -21.19 -39.39 -20.44
CA ALA A 974 -22.29 -40.30 -20.11
C ALA A 974 -23.00 -40.84 -21.35
N SER A 975 -23.80 -41.89 -21.18
CA SER A 975 -24.53 -42.57 -22.29
C SER A 975 -25.50 -41.70 -23.10
N ASP A 976 -25.81 -40.48 -22.67
CA ASP A 976 -26.62 -39.50 -23.41
C ASP A 976 -25.80 -38.52 -24.25
N ASP A 977 -24.47 -38.63 -24.23
CA ASP A 977 -23.49 -37.76 -24.91
C ASP A 977 -23.64 -36.26 -24.59
N ALA A 978 -24.38 -35.91 -23.54
CA ALA A 978 -24.66 -34.53 -23.12
C ALA A 978 -24.03 -34.21 -21.76
N THR A 979 -23.94 -35.18 -20.85
CA THR A 979 -23.31 -35.00 -19.54
C THR A 979 -21.84 -35.41 -19.55
N PHE A 980 -20.96 -34.56 -19.00
CA PHE A 980 -19.51 -34.79 -18.97
C PHE A 980 -18.92 -34.76 -17.56
N LEU A 981 -17.89 -35.57 -17.35
CA LEU A 981 -17.04 -35.54 -16.16
C LEU A 981 -15.61 -35.26 -16.63
N LEU A 982 -15.00 -34.19 -16.12
CA LEU A 982 -13.61 -33.83 -16.36
C LEU A 982 -12.84 -34.09 -15.07
N VAL A 983 -11.78 -34.89 -15.16
CA VAL A 983 -10.93 -35.22 -14.01
C VAL A 983 -9.51 -34.79 -14.33
N ASP A 984 -8.88 -34.06 -13.42
CA ASP A 984 -7.49 -33.64 -13.58
C ASP A 984 -6.58 -34.87 -13.85
N VAL A 985 -5.69 -34.77 -14.84
CA VAL A 985 -4.78 -35.85 -15.24
C VAL A 985 -3.78 -36.23 -14.13
N ASP A 986 -3.59 -35.37 -13.14
CA ASP A 986 -2.76 -35.67 -11.98
C ASP A 986 -3.45 -36.64 -11.00
N MET A 987 -4.78 -36.81 -11.10
CA MET A 987 -5.54 -37.76 -10.30
C MET A 987 -5.59 -39.17 -10.92
N THR A 988 -5.77 -40.19 -10.08
CA THR A 988 -6.01 -41.56 -10.54
C THR A 988 -7.51 -41.85 -10.60
N VAL A 989 -8.03 -42.23 -11.77
CA VAL A 989 -9.43 -42.70 -11.90
C VAL A 989 -9.52 -44.21 -11.69
N ASP A 990 -10.34 -44.63 -10.72
CA ASP A 990 -10.59 -46.03 -10.34
C ASP A 990 -12.06 -46.42 -10.57
N TRP A 991 -12.30 -47.21 -11.62
CA TRP A 991 -13.62 -47.71 -12.02
C TRP A 991 -14.06 -49.00 -11.29
N THR A 992 -13.48 -49.32 -10.12
CA THR A 992 -13.67 -50.63 -9.46
C THR A 992 -14.62 -50.66 -8.26
N LEU A 993 -15.47 -49.63 -8.09
CA LEU A 993 -16.51 -49.59 -7.03
C LEU A 993 -17.53 -50.73 -7.11
#